data_AF-A0A1S3H7N0-F1
#
_entry.id   AF-A0A1S3H7N0-F1
#
_cell.length_a   1.000
_cell.length_b   1.000
_cell.length_c   1.000
_cell.angle_alpha   90.00
_cell.angle_beta   90.00
_cell.angle_gamma   90.00
#
_symmetry.space_group_name_H-M   'P 1'
#
loop_
_entity.id
_entity.type
_entity.pdbx_description
1 polymer ?
#
loop_
_entity_poly.entity_id
_entity_poly.type
_entity_poly.pdbx_seq_one_letter_code
_entity_poly.pdbx_strand_id
1 'polypeptide(L)'
;MTGLPGDILGIRGRDTCSEGVLALYSGGVRVATDTTSTREPIITGSTVQKQLEWSETLLQLENLLLQDPQVQDVAFNTFPGSVGILLAISANGQSKVVVLLYNIYEDVWEITPMWMDFNITESGPLSFMFQDAGKTAFLLRDLHRLYYSYEEGTENGVMTLLNCNTSDLVEEGEFIQEVTISPLREIIIHTSRNHLFHSKMKMNQVLKLESGELPSSDVVVRFDALDRMYLMVLENGTLTSRIYPLKNEISSGLFPLQQCPYRYFVHSTVQDLYKIDMGESIHVWAMLVFLDIHSGFLQMFNHNSTLVKSRANSDIQYGRGVIAHNKSVTFYHHMDFYRSPNYTTAKKLATGISCFELIPSNINLICPSPTQIVSYLSVGCPKGRHLVLKRPAASEPCDTVDTYTIGKEHFLHLDGTSPTQDKVVHYDLVRLGCPVRVDSSHNFLPQLELYDGEEFVRPVTGNFILWEEQGRTDYSYNATMKQAGCHKVAQTWSQIRDEQGMLTDWGQGWGPWNYRSCFEETNTVIDSSLLQRPYQILNSTGVSWLQFPNTHDSMYTFRARIVDPNYSFCDLEISFAVQTYGAQHPEDLTVTMITVGGIMGAVLLGLLGSYFVYRKQTSQAFATRMMLVKMLHKEDHSHQRESPVPKKRTSVLGDIWS
;
A
#
# COMPACT_ATOMS: atom_id res chain seq x y z
N MET A 1 -39.37 -23.52 -15.63
CA MET A 1 -39.53 -22.32 -14.78
C MET A 1 -40.93 -21.76 -14.98
N THR A 2 -41.82 -21.84 -14.00
CA THR A 2 -43.15 -21.20 -14.00
C THR A 2 -43.31 -20.54 -12.64
N GLY A 3 -43.38 -19.21 -12.58
CA GLY A 3 -43.55 -18.49 -11.30
C GLY A 3 -42.89 -17.11 -11.19
N LEU A 4 -42.20 -16.62 -12.23
CA LEU A 4 -41.72 -15.24 -12.22
C LEU A 4 -42.87 -14.28 -12.60
N PRO A 5 -42.97 -13.09 -11.97
CA PRO A 5 -43.86 -12.00 -12.40
C PRO A 5 -43.71 -11.71 -13.90
N GLY A 6 -44.79 -11.30 -14.56
CA GLY A 6 -44.86 -11.20 -16.04
C GLY A 6 -43.82 -10.31 -16.74
N ASP A 7 -43.16 -9.42 -16.00
CA ASP A 7 -42.15 -8.49 -16.53
C ASP A 7 -40.69 -8.98 -16.34
N ILE A 8 -40.49 -10.11 -15.65
CA ILE A 8 -39.16 -10.66 -15.35
C ILE A 8 -38.85 -11.79 -16.34
N LEU A 9 -37.86 -11.56 -17.20
CA LEU A 9 -37.37 -12.53 -18.18
C LEU A 9 -36.46 -13.59 -17.55
N GLY A 10 -35.81 -13.28 -16.42
CA GLY A 10 -34.84 -14.15 -15.77
C GLY A 10 -34.15 -13.52 -14.55
N ILE A 11 -33.54 -14.36 -13.73
CA ILE A 11 -32.68 -13.98 -12.59
C ILE A 11 -31.34 -14.68 -12.79
N ARG A 12 -30.26 -13.92 -12.67
CA ARG A 12 -28.89 -14.42 -12.74
C ARG A 12 -28.15 -14.02 -11.47
N GLY A 13 -27.53 -14.99 -10.81
CA GLY A 13 -26.61 -14.77 -9.70
C GLY A 13 -25.17 -14.81 -10.19
N ARG A 14 -24.26 -14.30 -9.35
CA ARG A 14 -22.83 -14.37 -9.65
C ARG A 14 -22.26 -15.75 -9.27
N ASP A 15 -21.91 -16.54 -10.28
CA ASP A 15 -21.45 -17.93 -10.09
C ASP A 15 -19.98 -18.06 -9.68
N THR A 16 -19.16 -17.04 -9.93
CA THR A 16 -17.72 -17.03 -9.59
C THR A 16 -17.29 -15.70 -8.98
N CYS A 17 -16.56 -15.78 -7.86
CA CYS A 17 -15.83 -14.68 -7.26
C CYS A 17 -14.57 -15.26 -6.63
N SER A 18 -13.39 -14.71 -6.93
CA SER A 18 -12.23 -15.06 -6.10
C SER A 18 -12.40 -14.45 -4.71
N GLU A 19 -12.18 -15.26 -3.67
CA GLU A 19 -12.32 -14.81 -2.26
C GLU A 19 -11.42 -13.60 -1.96
N GLY A 20 -10.22 -13.56 -2.55
CA GLY A 20 -9.29 -12.44 -2.39
C GLY A 20 -9.81 -11.12 -2.96
N VAL A 21 -10.57 -11.18 -4.06
CA VAL A 21 -11.19 -9.99 -4.66
C VAL A 21 -12.46 -9.60 -3.90
N LEU A 22 -13.27 -10.56 -3.44
CA LEU A 22 -14.38 -10.32 -2.49
C LEU A 22 -13.92 -9.63 -1.20
N ALA A 23 -12.76 -10.01 -0.66
CA ALA A 23 -12.19 -9.47 0.58
C ALA A 23 -11.68 -8.02 0.45
N LEU A 24 -11.36 -7.54 -0.76
CA LEU A 24 -11.10 -6.12 -1.00
C LEU A 24 -12.39 -5.27 -0.85
N TYR A 25 -13.56 -5.88 -1.08
CA TYR A 25 -14.84 -5.17 -1.14
C TYR A 25 -15.56 -5.05 0.21
N SER A 26 -15.14 -5.80 1.24
CA SER A 26 -15.65 -5.62 2.60
C SER A 26 -15.29 -4.25 3.23
N GLY A 27 -14.47 -3.44 2.53
CA GLY A 27 -14.10 -2.07 2.91
C GLY A 27 -15.00 -0.96 2.36
N GLY A 28 -16.14 -1.29 1.70
CA GLY A 28 -17.15 -0.30 1.30
C GLY A 28 -17.46 -0.16 -0.20
N VAL A 29 -17.05 -1.12 -1.04
CA VAL A 29 -17.35 -1.11 -2.48
C VAL A 29 -18.60 -1.96 -2.76
N ARG A 30 -19.54 -1.42 -3.55
CA ARG A 30 -20.82 -2.06 -3.87
C ARG A 30 -20.59 -3.21 -4.86
N VAL A 31 -20.97 -4.43 -4.46
CA VAL A 31 -20.95 -5.60 -5.35
C VAL A 31 -22.39 -5.92 -5.75
N ALA A 32 -22.62 -6.03 -7.05
CA ALA A 32 -23.82 -6.62 -7.61
C ALA A 32 -23.81 -8.13 -7.37
N THR A 33 -24.79 -8.64 -6.61
CA THR A 33 -24.92 -10.07 -6.31
C THR A 33 -25.80 -10.77 -7.32
N ASP A 34 -26.86 -10.09 -7.74
CA ASP A 34 -27.89 -10.64 -8.63
C ASP A 34 -28.36 -9.57 -9.62
N THR A 35 -28.80 -10.01 -10.80
CA THR A 35 -29.46 -9.17 -11.79
C THR A 35 -30.79 -9.79 -12.21
N THR A 36 -31.80 -8.95 -12.33
CA THR A 36 -33.08 -9.29 -12.96
C THR A 36 -33.12 -8.71 -14.37
N SER A 37 -33.31 -9.57 -15.36
CA SER A 37 -33.52 -9.13 -16.75
C SER A 37 -34.99 -8.72 -16.93
N THR A 38 -35.23 -7.44 -17.18
CA THR A 38 -36.52 -6.89 -17.64
C THR A 38 -36.29 -6.13 -18.97
N ARG A 39 -37.15 -5.18 -19.36
CA ARG A 39 -36.84 -4.27 -20.49
C ARG A 39 -35.59 -3.44 -20.24
N GLU A 40 -35.36 -3.04 -18.99
CA GLU A 40 -34.10 -2.47 -18.47
C GLU A 40 -33.68 -3.32 -17.26
N PRO A 41 -32.48 -3.90 -17.21
CA PRO A 41 -32.07 -4.77 -16.15
C PRO A 41 -31.82 -3.95 -14.91
N ILE A 42 -32.17 -4.60 -13.83
CA ILE A 42 -32.04 -4.06 -12.51
C ILE A 42 -30.91 -4.84 -11.86
N ILE A 43 -29.87 -4.13 -11.46
CA ILE A 43 -28.81 -4.68 -10.64
C ILE A 43 -29.21 -4.56 -9.18
N THR A 44 -29.19 -5.67 -8.47
CA THR A 44 -29.31 -5.71 -7.02
C THR A 44 -27.95 -6.05 -6.41
N GLY A 45 -27.43 -5.15 -5.59
CA GLY A 45 -26.27 -5.39 -4.73
C GLY A 45 -26.67 -5.55 -3.27
N SER A 46 -25.73 -5.96 -2.42
CA SER A 46 -25.98 -6.30 -1.01
C SER A 46 -26.67 -5.21 -0.17
N THR A 47 -26.67 -3.95 -0.62
CA THR A 47 -27.33 -2.83 0.08
C THR A 47 -28.09 -1.84 -0.81
N VAL A 48 -28.06 -1.94 -2.14
CA VAL A 48 -28.68 -0.95 -3.06
C VAL A 48 -29.18 -1.62 -4.34
N GLN A 49 -30.37 -1.24 -4.79
CA GLN A 49 -30.92 -1.55 -6.11
C GLN A 49 -30.63 -0.39 -7.07
N LYS A 50 -30.04 -0.68 -8.24
CA LYS A 50 -29.77 0.31 -9.30
C LYS A 50 -30.37 -0.18 -10.61
N GLN A 51 -31.24 0.63 -11.20
CA GLN A 51 -31.70 0.44 -12.56
C GLN A 51 -30.64 1.02 -13.50
N LEU A 52 -30.26 0.26 -14.53
CA LEU A 52 -29.27 0.72 -15.49
C LEU A 52 -29.95 1.30 -16.72
N GLU A 53 -29.78 2.60 -16.92
CA GLU A 53 -30.23 3.29 -18.12
C GLU A 53 -29.13 3.21 -19.20
N TRP A 54 -29.46 2.78 -20.42
CA TRP A 54 -28.53 2.71 -21.56
C TRP A 54 -28.97 3.54 -22.75
N SER A 55 -30.04 4.34 -22.59
CA SER A 55 -30.67 5.11 -23.67
C SER A 55 -29.67 6.00 -24.41
N GLU A 56 -28.79 6.70 -23.68
CA GLU A 56 -27.73 7.54 -24.26
C GLU A 56 -26.66 6.74 -25.02
N THR A 57 -26.39 5.50 -24.60
CA THR A 57 -25.40 4.63 -25.28
C THR A 57 -25.98 4.04 -26.56
N LEU A 58 -27.29 3.76 -26.59
CA LEU A 58 -27.99 3.35 -27.80
C LEU A 58 -28.01 4.43 -28.88
N LEU A 59 -27.84 5.72 -28.54
CA LEU A 59 -27.67 6.80 -29.52
C LEU A 59 -26.48 6.54 -30.46
N GLN A 60 -25.44 5.85 -29.98
CA GLN A 60 -24.28 5.47 -30.81
C GLN A 60 -24.63 4.38 -31.83
N LEU A 61 -25.70 3.62 -31.57
CA LEU A 61 -26.22 2.55 -32.42
C LEU A 61 -27.43 3.00 -33.27
N GLU A 62 -27.99 4.20 -33.04
CA GLU A 62 -29.22 4.69 -33.70
C GLU A 62 -29.19 4.60 -35.22
N ASN A 63 -28.02 4.82 -35.85
CA ASN A 63 -27.89 4.70 -37.31
C ASN A 63 -28.11 3.27 -37.84
N LEU A 64 -28.15 2.25 -36.96
CA LEU A 64 -28.32 0.84 -37.29
C LEU A 64 -29.66 0.26 -36.77
N LEU A 65 -30.40 0.98 -35.93
CA LEU A 65 -31.60 0.47 -35.27
C LEU A 65 -32.85 0.81 -36.07
N LEU A 66 -33.59 -0.22 -36.53
CA LEU A 66 -34.93 -0.04 -37.12
C LEU A 66 -36.06 -0.18 -36.09
N GLN A 67 -35.78 -0.77 -34.92
CA GLN A 67 -36.73 -1.07 -33.83
C GLN A 67 -36.03 -1.02 -32.47
N ASP A 68 -36.82 -0.92 -31.41
CA ASP A 68 -36.34 -0.97 -30.02
C ASP A 68 -35.58 -2.28 -29.74
N PRO A 69 -34.39 -2.22 -29.11
CA PRO A 69 -33.62 -3.42 -28.78
C PRO A 69 -34.34 -4.28 -27.76
N GLN A 70 -34.22 -5.61 -27.90
CA GLN A 70 -34.78 -6.56 -26.94
C GLN A 70 -33.69 -7.29 -26.15
N VAL A 71 -33.78 -7.21 -24.82
CA VAL A 71 -32.90 -7.96 -23.92
C VAL A 71 -33.13 -9.46 -24.09
N GLN A 72 -32.07 -10.18 -24.43
CA GLN A 72 -32.09 -11.64 -24.58
C GLN A 72 -31.61 -12.34 -23.31
N ASP A 73 -30.51 -11.87 -22.72
CA ASP A 73 -29.94 -12.42 -21.49
C ASP A 73 -29.04 -11.37 -20.81
N VAL A 74 -28.72 -11.60 -19.55
CA VAL A 74 -27.79 -10.80 -18.75
C VAL A 74 -26.77 -11.75 -18.13
N ALA A 75 -25.51 -11.34 -18.07
CA ALA A 75 -24.47 -12.17 -17.48
C ALA A 75 -23.59 -11.33 -16.55
N PHE A 76 -23.06 -11.98 -15.52
CA PHE A 76 -21.96 -11.44 -14.74
C PHE A 76 -20.63 -11.89 -15.33
N ASN A 77 -19.66 -11.01 -15.26
CA ASN A 77 -18.28 -11.36 -15.54
C ASN A 77 -17.64 -12.11 -14.36
N THR A 78 -16.68 -12.98 -14.66
CA THR A 78 -15.68 -13.50 -13.71
C THR A 78 -14.87 -12.40 -12.99
N PHE A 79 -14.70 -11.23 -13.60
CA PHE A 79 -14.16 -10.03 -12.93
C PHE A 79 -15.30 -9.23 -12.27
N PRO A 80 -15.23 -8.88 -10.98
CA PRO A 80 -16.34 -8.24 -10.25
C PRO A 80 -16.64 -6.77 -10.61
N GLY A 81 -16.18 -6.30 -11.76
CA GLY A 81 -16.38 -4.93 -12.22
C GLY A 81 -17.40 -4.72 -13.32
N SER A 82 -17.87 -5.78 -14.00
CA SER A 82 -18.74 -5.60 -15.16
C SER A 82 -19.95 -6.52 -15.19
N VAL A 83 -21.02 -5.99 -15.79
CA VAL A 83 -22.25 -6.71 -16.12
C VAL A 83 -22.44 -6.61 -17.62
N GLY A 84 -22.69 -7.75 -18.26
CA GLY A 84 -22.92 -7.82 -19.69
C GLY A 84 -24.41 -7.94 -19.96
N ILE A 85 -24.83 -7.40 -21.09
CA ILE A 85 -26.20 -7.52 -21.59
C ILE A 85 -26.18 -7.92 -23.04
N LEU A 86 -26.93 -8.97 -23.35
CA LEU A 86 -27.17 -9.41 -24.70
C LEU A 86 -28.43 -8.73 -25.24
N LEU A 87 -28.27 -7.91 -26.27
CA LEU A 87 -29.36 -7.22 -26.96
C LEU A 87 -29.57 -7.79 -28.36
N ALA A 88 -30.80 -8.11 -28.69
CA ALA A 88 -31.25 -8.34 -30.04
C ALA A 88 -31.66 -7.02 -30.69
N ILE A 89 -31.12 -6.75 -31.87
CA ILE A 89 -31.43 -5.56 -32.67
C ILE A 89 -31.84 -5.96 -34.08
N SER A 90 -32.71 -5.18 -34.70
CA SER A 90 -33.09 -5.35 -36.11
C SER A 90 -32.44 -4.26 -36.95
N ALA A 91 -31.54 -4.65 -37.85
CA ALA A 91 -30.79 -3.76 -38.74
C ALA A 91 -30.93 -4.23 -40.19
N ASN A 92 -31.44 -3.38 -41.08
CA ASN A 92 -31.59 -3.67 -42.52
C ASN A 92 -32.35 -4.97 -42.85
N GLY A 93 -33.33 -5.36 -42.02
CA GLY A 93 -34.10 -6.60 -42.20
C GLY A 93 -33.39 -7.87 -41.72
N GLN A 94 -32.19 -7.75 -41.14
CA GLN A 94 -31.50 -8.84 -40.45
C GLN A 94 -31.54 -8.62 -38.94
N SER A 95 -31.78 -9.70 -38.19
CA SER A 95 -31.58 -9.69 -36.74
C SER A 95 -30.08 -9.78 -36.46
N LYS A 96 -29.60 -8.94 -35.55
CA LYS A 96 -28.22 -8.95 -35.05
C LYS A 96 -28.24 -8.95 -33.54
N VAL A 97 -27.16 -9.44 -32.96
CA VAL A 97 -27.00 -9.47 -31.51
C VAL A 97 -25.79 -8.63 -31.14
N VAL A 98 -25.94 -7.79 -30.12
CA VAL A 98 -24.90 -6.89 -29.59
C VAL A 98 -24.75 -7.15 -28.10
N VAL A 99 -23.52 -7.09 -27.60
CA VAL A 99 -23.26 -7.09 -26.16
C VAL A 99 -22.86 -5.71 -25.68
N LEU A 100 -23.60 -5.23 -24.68
CA LEU A 100 -23.24 -4.05 -23.89
C LEU A 100 -22.57 -4.50 -22.61
N LEU A 101 -21.43 -3.91 -22.29
CA LEU A 101 -20.75 -4.10 -21.02
C LEU A 101 -20.94 -2.84 -20.18
N TYR A 102 -21.46 -3.01 -18.97
CA TYR A 102 -21.55 -1.96 -17.98
C TYR A 102 -20.39 -2.09 -17.00
N ASN A 103 -19.55 -1.06 -16.91
CA ASN A 103 -18.51 -0.95 -15.89
C ASN A 103 -19.10 -0.34 -14.62
N ILE A 104 -19.22 -1.16 -13.57
CA ILE A 104 -19.84 -0.80 -12.30
C ILE A 104 -19.03 0.27 -11.56
N TYR A 105 -17.71 0.35 -11.77
CA TYR A 105 -16.82 1.29 -11.08
C TYR A 105 -16.86 2.69 -11.69
N GLU A 106 -16.86 2.75 -13.02
CA GLU A 106 -16.81 4.00 -13.76
C GLU A 106 -18.22 4.56 -14.02
N ASP A 107 -19.25 3.73 -13.83
CA ASP A 107 -20.64 4.05 -14.17
C ASP A 107 -20.80 4.36 -15.66
N VAL A 108 -20.09 3.61 -16.50
CA VAL A 108 -20.02 3.82 -17.95
C VAL A 108 -20.41 2.53 -18.68
N TRP A 109 -21.12 2.70 -19.79
CA TRP A 109 -21.38 1.65 -20.75
C TRP A 109 -20.32 1.64 -21.84
N GLU A 110 -19.87 0.43 -22.18
CA GLU A 110 -19.01 0.17 -23.32
C GLU A 110 -19.73 -0.77 -24.28
N ILE A 111 -19.83 -0.34 -25.53
CA ILE A 111 -20.32 -1.20 -26.61
C ILE A 111 -19.13 -2.06 -27.05
N THR A 112 -19.22 -3.37 -26.80
CA THR A 112 -18.22 -4.28 -27.35
C THR A 112 -18.67 -4.72 -28.73
N PRO A 113 -17.86 -4.56 -29.79
CA PRO A 113 -18.21 -5.01 -31.11
C PRO A 113 -18.14 -6.54 -31.17
N MET A 114 -19.18 -7.22 -30.69
CA MET A 114 -19.51 -8.53 -31.23
C MET A 114 -20.56 -8.34 -32.31
N TRP A 115 -20.18 -8.66 -33.54
CA TRP A 115 -21.11 -8.70 -34.66
C TRP A 115 -21.16 -10.14 -35.11
N MET A 116 -22.21 -10.85 -34.69
CA MET A 116 -22.57 -12.11 -35.32
C MET A 116 -23.89 -11.89 -36.05
N ASP A 117 -23.91 -12.20 -37.34
CA ASP A 117 -25.16 -12.25 -38.10
C ASP A 117 -25.94 -13.45 -37.57
N PHE A 118 -27.08 -13.20 -36.94
CA PHE A 118 -27.78 -14.21 -36.14
C PHE A 118 -29.28 -14.21 -36.44
N ASN A 119 -29.82 -15.33 -36.90
CA ASN A 119 -31.25 -15.47 -37.14
C ASN A 119 -31.97 -15.95 -35.86
N ILE A 120 -32.40 -15.00 -35.04
CA ILE A 120 -32.97 -15.26 -33.70
C ILE A 120 -34.22 -16.17 -33.77
N THR A 121 -35.01 -16.07 -34.84
CA THR A 121 -36.25 -16.82 -35.01
C THR A 121 -36.05 -18.33 -35.17
N GLU A 122 -34.89 -18.77 -35.67
CA GLU A 122 -34.59 -20.19 -35.89
C GLU A 122 -33.83 -20.83 -34.71
N SER A 123 -33.27 -20.02 -33.81
CA SER A 123 -32.26 -20.47 -32.84
C SER A 123 -32.80 -20.69 -31.42
N GLY A 124 -33.98 -20.14 -31.10
CA GLY A 124 -34.56 -20.24 -29.75
C GLY A 124 -33.93 -19.28 -28.74
N PRO A 125 -34.13 -19.48 -27.42
CA PRO A 125 -33.63 -18.57 -26.40
C PRO A 125 -32.10 -18.54 -26.37
N LEU A 126 -31.54 -17.34 -26.46
CA LEU A 126 -30.10 -17.13 -26.39
C LEU A 126 -29.66 -16.93 -24.95
N SER A 127 -28.49 -17.46 -24.62
CA SER A 127 -27.82 -17.12 -23.37
C SER A 127 -26.34 -17.00 -23.58
N PHE A 128 -25.69 -16.15 -22.79
CA PHE A 128 -24.27 -15.89 -22.95
C PHE A 128 -23.54 -15.85 -21.62
N MET A 129 -22.24 -16.07 -21.70
CA MET A 129 -21.29 -15.88 -20.61
C MET A 129 -20.12 -15.08 -21.18
N PHE A 130 -19.48 -14.30 -20.32
CA PHE A 130 -18.29 -13.58 -20.73
C PHE A 130 -17.28 -13.48 -19.60
N GLN A 131 -16.02 -13.34 -20.01
CA GLN A 131 -14.88 -13.35 -19.13
C GLN A 131 -13.92 -12.24 -19.56
N ASP A 132 -13.64 -11.29 -18.65
CA ASP A 132 -12.55 -10.33 -18.79
C ASP A 132 -11.35 -10.82 -18.01
N ALA A 133 -10.36 -11.31 -18.73
CA ALA A 133 -9.08 -11.61 -18.14
C ALA A 133 -8.00 -11.34 -19.17
N GLY A 134 -7.50 -10.11 -19.16
CA GLY A 134 -6.58 -9.61 -20.16
C GLY A 134 -7.25 -9.11 -21.44
N LYS A 135 -8.06 -9.94 -22.10
CA LYS A 135 -8.96 -9.55 -23.20
C LYS A 135 -10.37 -10.10 -22.93
N THR A 136 -11.39 -9.41 -23.42
CA THR A 136 -12.77 -9.87 -23.29
C THR A 136 -13.03 -11.06 -24.21
N ALA A 137 -13.67 -12.09 -23.66
CA ALA A 137 -14.11 -13.27 -24.35
C ALA A 137 -15.58 -13.58 -24.05
N PHE A 138 -16.33 -14.04 -25.04
CA PHE A 138 -17.74 -14.39 -24.94
C PHE A 138 -18.00 -15.80 -25.45
N LEU A 139 -18.90 -16.48 -24.75
CA LEU A 139 -19.55 -17.69 -25.22
C LEU A 139 -21.05 -17.42 -25.31
N LEU A 140 -21.64 -17.66 -26.47
CA LEU A 140 -23.06 -17.51 -26.72
C LEU A 140 -23.61 -18.88 -27.10
N ARG A 141 -24.69 -19.33 -26.48
CA ARG A 141 -25.35 -20.58 -26.86
C ARG A 141 -26.77 -20.32 -27.34
N ASP A 142 -27.18 -21.17 -28.26
CA ASP A 142 -28.58 -21.40 -28.57
C ASP A 142 -28.98 -22.82 -28.10
N LEU A 143 -30.06 -23.38 -28.64
CA LEU A 143 -30.50 -24.73 -28.28
C LEU A 143 -29.58 -25.87 -28.78
N HIS A 144 -28.81 -25.68 -29.85
CA HIS A 144 -28.07 -26.75 -30.53
C HIS A 144 -26.56 -26.48 -30.71
N ARG A 145 -26.15 -25.21 -30.64
CA ARG A 145 -24.83 -24.69 -31.01
C ARG A 145 -24.25 -23.83 -29.91
N LEU A 146 -22.92 -23.83 -29.84
CA LEU A 146 -22.15 -22.94 -29.01
C LEU A 146 -21.26 -22.06 -29.91
N TYR A 147 -21.41 -20.76 -29.77
CA TYR A 147 -20.67 -19.72 -30.46
C TYR A 147 -19.60 -19.16 -29.53
N TYR A 148 -18.47 -18.78 -30.09
CA TYR A 148 -17.38 -18.15 -29.35
C TYR A 148 -16.96 -16.84 -30.01
N SER A 149 -16.52 -15.91 -29.18
CA SER A 149 -15.88 -14.66 -29.59
C SER A 149 -14.73 -14.41 -28.62
N TYR A 150 -13.51 -14.60 -29.09
CA TYR A 150 -12.27 -14.44 -28.35
C TYR A 150 -11.52 -13.19 -28.81
N GLU A 151 -10.65 -12.72 -27.93
CA GLU A 151 -9.75 -11.60 -28.19
C GLU A 151 -10.48 -10.35 -28.71
N GLU A 152 -11.49 -9.90 -27.97
CA GLU A 152 -12.29 -8.71 -28.31
C GLU A 152 -12.98 -8.82 -29.69
N GLY A 153 -13.33 -10.05 -30.08
CA GLY A 153 -14.08 -10.32 -31.31
C GLY A 153 -13.21 -10.52 -32.55
N THR A 154 -11.89 -10.48 -32.43
CA THR A 154 -10.98 -10.76 -33.57
C THR A 154 -11.00 -12.22 -33.99
N GLU A 155 -11.24 -13.14 -33.06
CA GLU A 155 -11.44 -14.56 -33.34
C GLU A 155 -12.85 -14.96 -32.94
N ASN A 156 -13.72 -15.25 -33.89
CA ASN A 156 -15.09 -15.63 -33.61
C ASN A 156 -15.54 -16.78 -34.53
N GLY A 157 -16.58 -17.50 -34.11
CA GLY A 157 -17.12 -18.61 -34.87
C GLY A 157 -18.06 -19.50 -34.07
N VAL A 158 -18.35 -20.67 -34.64
CA VAL A 158 -19.16 -21.72 -34.02
C VAL A 158 -18.23 -22.85 -33.61
N MET A 159 -18.40 -23.36 -32.40
CA MET A 159 -17.67 -24.54 -31.94
C MET A 159 -18.09 -25.76 -32.75
N THR A 160 -17.12 -26.62 -33.03
CA THR A 160 -17.33 -27.83 -33.84
C THR A 160 -16.94 -29.09 -33.08
N LEU A 161 -17.64 -30.19 -33.33
CA LEU A 161 -17.28 -31.48 -32.77
C LEU A 161 -15.92 -31.94 -33.32
N LEU A 162 -15.05 -32.36 -32.41
CA LEU A 162 -13.74 -32.90 -32.75
C LEU A 162 -13.89 -34.07 -33.74
N ASN A 163 -13.10 -34.04 -34.81
CA ASN A 163 -13.08 -35.02 -35.91
C ASN A 163 -14.33 -35.09 -36.81
N CYS A 164 -15.43 -34.41 -36.47
CA CYS A 164 -16.67 -34.46 -37.26
C CYS A 164 -16.91 -33.19 -38.08
N ASN A 165 -16.24 -32.06 -37.76
CA ASN A 165 -16.45 -30.74 -38.37
C ASN A 165 -17.93 -30.26 -38.37
N THR A 166 -18.80 -30.91 -37.59
CA THR A 166 -20.20 -30.52 -37.43
C THR A 166 -20.30 -29.49 -36.31
N SER A 167 -21.07 -28.43 -36.55
CA SER A 167 -21.34 -27.37 -35.57
C SER A 167 -22.53 -27.67 -34.68
N ASP A 168 -23.42 -28.56 -35.11
CA ASP A 168 -24.53 -29.03 -34.28
C ASP A 168 -23.96 -30.01 -33.25
N LEU A 169 -23.99 -29.61 -31.98
CA LEU A 169 -23.41 -30.37 -30.88
C LEU A 169 -24.36 -31.46 -30.37
N VAL A 170 -25.65 -31.30 -30.62
CA VAL A 170 -26.72 -32.14 -30.08
C VAL A 170 -27.41 -32.93 -31.18
N GLU A 171 -27.98 -34.07 -30.81
CA GLU A 171 -28.76 -34.92 -31.73
C GLU A 171 -30.20 -34.40 -31.90
N GLU A 172 -30.95 -34.98 -32.83
CA GLU A 172 -32.34 -34.57 -33.08
C GLU A 172 -33.23 -34.80 -31.83
N GLY A 173 -33.90 -33.74 -31.39
CA GLY A 173 -34.74 -33.74 -30.18
C GLY A 173 -33.96 -33.65 -28.86
N GLU A 174 -32.67 -33.33 -28.91
CA GLU A 174 -31.82 -32.97 -27.78
C GLU A 174 -31.50 -31.47 -27.84
N PHE A 175 -31.23 -30.84 -26.69
CA PHE A 175 -30.82 -29.43 -26.64
C PHE A 175 -29.77 -29.20 -25.55
N ILE A 176 -28.97 -28.14 -25.71
CA ILE A 176 -28.01 -27.68 -24.72
C ILE A 176 -28.79 -27.16 -23.51
N GLN A 177 -28.59 -27.78 -22.36
CA GLN A 177 -29.25 -27.41 -21.11
C GLN A 177 -28.42 -26.36 -20.36
N GLU A 178 -27.13 -26.63 -20.22
CA GLU A 178 -26.21 -25.82 -19.43
C GLU A 178 -24.84 -25.74 -20.10
N VAL A 179 -24.18 -24.60 -19.94
CA VAL A 179 -22.75 -24.45 -20.24
C VAL A 179 -22.11 -23.83 -19.01
N THR A 180 -21.02 -24.42 -18.54
CA THR A 180 -20.32 -24.01 -17.33
C THR A 180 -18.84 -23.83 -17.64
N ILE A 181 -18.24 -22.78 -17.08
CA ILE A 181 -16.81 -22.50 -17.21
C ILE A 181 -16.17 -22.74 -15.85
N SER A 182 -15.09 -23.52 -15.82
CA SER A 182 -14.34 -23.82 -14.61
C SER A 182 -13.38 -22.68 -14.23
N PRO A 183 -12.89 -22.61 -12.97
CA PRO A 183 -11.84 -21.66 -12.58
C PRO A 183 -10.58 -21.73 -13.45
N LEU A 184 -10.23 -22.92 -13.97
CA LEU A 184 -9.11 -23.11 -14.90
C LEU A 184 -9.48 -22.95 -16.39
N ARG A 185 -10.66 -22.37 -16.67
CA ARG A 185 -11.18 -22.09 -18.02
C ARG A 185 -11.46 -23.32 -18.88
N GLU A 186 -11.81 -24.43 -18.23
CA GLU A 186 -12.42 -25.57 -18.89
C GLU A 186 -13.89 -25.24 -19.19
N ILE A 187 -14.36 -25.57 -20.38
CA ILE A 187 -15.75 -25.39 -20.81
C ILE A 187 -16.42 -26.75 -20.77
N ILE A 188 -17.50 -26.87 -20.01
CA ILE A 188 -18.38 -28.03 -20.02
C ILE A 188 -19.72 -27.65 -20.60
N ILE A 189 -20.19 -28.45 -21.55
CA ILE A 189 -21.51 -28.34 -22.17
C ILE A 189 -22.29 -29.55 -21.75
N HIS A 190 -23.45 -29.34 -21.14
CA HIS A 190 -24.35 -30.37 -20.67
C HIS A 190 -25.69 -30.25 -21.39
N THR A 191 -26.23 -31.37 -21.83
CA THR A 191 -27.45 -31.43 -22.64
C THR A 191 -28.62 -32.06 -21.89
N SER A 192 -29.81 -31.91 -22.44
CA SER A 192 -31.05 -32.48 -21.91
C SER A 192 -31.13 -34.00 -21.93
N ARG A 193 -30.24 -34.69 -22.64
CA ARG A 193 -30.08 -36.16 -22.57
C ARG A 193 -28.87 -36.59 -21.72
N ASN A 194 -28.33 -35.66 -20.94
CA ASN A 194 -27.14 -35.87 -20.13
C ASN A 194 -25.91 -36.27 -20.95
N HIS A 195 -25.77 -35.83 -22.20
CA HIS A 195 -24.48 -35.86 -22.87
C HIS A 195 -23.60 -34.74 -22.31
N LEU A 196 -22.30 -35.02 -22.18
CA LEU A 196 -21.31 -34.04 -21.76
C LEU A 196 -20.36 -33.77 -22.92
N PHE A 197 -20.00 -32.51 -23.09
CA PHE A 197 -18.94 -32.11 -24.00
C PHE A 197 -17.95 -31.21 -23.26
N HIS A 198 -16.69 -31.28 -23.69
CA HIS A 198 -15.57 -30.60 -23.08
C HIS A 198 -14.81 -29.79 -24.12
N SER A 199 -14.45 -28.57 -23.76
CA SER A 199 -13.54 -27.71 -24.50
C SER A 199 -12.71 -26.86 -23.55
N LYS A 200 -11.83 -26.02 -24.11
CA LYS A 200 -11.06 -25.01 -23.37
C LYS A 200 -11.31 -23.65 -23.99
N MET A 201 -11.26 -22.60 -23.18
CA MET A 201 -11.24 -21.24 -23.72
C MET A 201 -10.10 -21.07 -24.74
N LYS A 202 -10.36 -20.31 -25.80
CA LYS A 202 -9.51 -20.17 -27.01
C LYS A 202 -9.40 -21.41 -27.90
N MET A 203 -10.25 -22.41 -27.71
CA MET A 203 -10.42 -23.50 -28.66
C MET A 203 -11.74 -23.36 -29.42
N ASN A 204 -11.77 -23.88 -30.66
CA ASN A 204 -12.95 -23.91 -31.52
C ASN A 204 -13.52 -25.34 -31.68
N GLN A 205 -12.97 -26.30 -30.95
CA GLN A 205 -13.34 -27.70 -31.01
C GLN A 205 -13.84 -28.20 -29.66
N VAL A 206 -14.81 -29.11 -29.70
CA VAL A 206 -15.44 -29.71 -28.53
C VAL A 206 -15.30 -31.23 -28.60
N LEU A 207 -14.94 -31.85 -27.48
CA LEU A 207 -14.83 -33.29 -27.32
C LEU A 207 -16.09 -33.82 -26.64
N LYS A 208 -16.76 -34.83 -27.23
CA LYS A 208 -17.84 -35.56 -26.55
C LYS A 208 -17.26 -36.46 -25.46
N LEU A 209 -17.83 -36.41 -24.27
CA LEU A 209 -17.48 -37.22 -23.10
C LEU A 209 -18.66 -38.11 -22.69
N GLU A 210 -18.36 -39.18 -21.97
CA GLU A 210 -19.38 -40.04 -21.37
C GLU A 210 -19.80 -39.48 -20.00
N SER A 211 -21.07 -39.16 -19.83
CA SER A 211 -21.58 -38.71 -18.52
C SER A 211 -21.73 -39.85 -17.51
N GLY A 212 -22.01 -41.06 -18.01
CA GLY A 212 -22.39 -42.19 -17.17
C GLY A 212 -23.67 -41.95 -16.38
N GLU A 213 -24.55 -41.07 -16.85
CA GLU A 213 -25.87 -40.78 -16.28
C GLU A 213 -26.99 -41.19 -17.25
N LEU A 214 -28.15 -41.57 -16.73
CA LEU A 214 -29.31 -41.90 -17.57
C LEU A 214 -29.88 -40.62 -18.18
N PRO A 215 -30.37 -40.62 -19.44
CA PRO A 215 -30.97 -39.44 -20.06
C PRO A 215 -32.19 -38.86 -19.32
N SER A 216 -32.83 -39.66 -18.45
CA SER A 216 -33.98 -39.26 -17.65
C SER A 216 -33.61 -38.60 -16.31
N SER A 217 -32.34 -38.64 -15.91
CA SER A 217 -31.90 -38.09 -14.63
C SER A 217 -31.80 -36.57 -14.68
N ASP A 218 -32.26 -35.89 -13.63
CA ASP A 218 -32.05 -34.45 -13.49
C ASP A 218 -30.64 -34.18 -12.96
N VAL A 219 -29.72 -33.81 -13.86
CA VAL A 219 -28.30 -33.60 -13.56
C VAL A 219 -27.91 -32.13 -13.71
N VAL A 220 -27.05 -31.66 -12.82
CA VAL A 220 -26.44 -30.33 -12.85
C VAL A 220 -24.92 -30.45 -12.68
N VAL A 221 -24.16 -29.67 -13.44
CA VAL A 221 -22.67 -29.74 -13.43
C VAL A 221 -22.08 -28.55 -12.67
N ARG A 222 -21.32 -28.79 -11.61
CA ARG A 222 -20.68 -27.69 -10.85
C ARG A 222 -19.20 -27.94 -10.62
N PHE A 223 -18.43 -26.86 -10.52
CA PHE A 223 -17.03 -26.88 -10.12
C PHE A 223 -16.88 -26.33 -8.71
N ASP A 224 -15.91 -26.85 -7.97
CA ASP A 224 -15.45 -26.19 -6.74
C ASP A 224 -14.24 -25.26 -6.98
N ALA A 225 -13.78 -24.59 -5.93
CA ALA A 225 -12.64 -23.68 -5.98
C ALA A 225 -11.31 -24.37 -6.34
N LEU A 226 -11.24 -25.70 -6.28
CA LEU A 226 -10.06 -26.50 -6.64
C LEU A 226 -10.19 -27.10 -8.05
N ASP A 227 -11.14 -26.63 -8.86
CA ASP A 227 -11.41 -27.10 -10.22
C ASP A 227 -11.85 -28.58 -10.28
N ARG A 228 -12.45 -29.10 -9.20
CA ARG A 228 -13.04 -30.46 -9.20
C ARG A 228 -14.47 -30.39 -9.72
N MET A 229 -14.76 -31.18 -10.74
CA MET A 229 -16.09 -31.28 -11.33
C MET A 229 -16.97 -32.23 -10.52
N TYR A 230 -18.18 -31.77 -10.18
CA TYR A 230 -19.23 -32.53 -9.51
C TYR A 230 -20.43 -32.65 -10.43
N LEU A 231 -20.94 -33.88 -10.55
CA LEU A 231 -22.28 -34.14 -11.05
C LEU A 231 -23.22 -34.20 -9.85
N MET A 232 -24.21 -33.31 -9.84
CA MET A 232 -25.27 -33.30 -8.84
C MET A 232 -26.53 -33.86 -9.46
N VAL A 233 -27.07 -34.94 -8.88
CA VAL A 233 -28.24 -35.63 -9.39
C VAL A 233 -29.37 -35.51 -8.38
N LEU A 234 -30.53 -35.05 -8.84
CA LEU A 234 -31.74 -34.98 -8.03
C LEU A 234 -32.58 -36.24 -8.25
N GLU A 235 -32.58 -37.15 -7.29
CA GLU A 235 -33.38 -38.38 -7.35
C GLU A 235 -34.40 -38.37 -6.20
N ASN A 236 -35.70 -38.43 -6.53
CA ASN A 236 -36.79 -38.51 -5.55
C ASN A 236 -36.77 -37.42 -4.46
N GLY A 237 -36.30 -36.22 -4.79
CA GLY A 237 -36.18 -35.09 -3.86
C GLY A 237 -34.92 -35.11 -2.98
N THR A 238 -34.06 -36.12 -3.12
CA THR A 238 -32.72 -36.17 -2.52
C THR A 238 -31.66 -35.76 -3.53
N LEU A 239 -30.89 -34.73 -3.18
CA LEU A 239 -29.75 -34.29 -3.96
C LEU A 239 -28.53 -35.13 -3.59
N THR A 240 -28.00 -35.88 -4.55
CA THR A 240 -26.73 -36.61 -4.42
C THR A 240 -25.66 -35.93 -5.27
N SER A 241 -24.39 -36.04 -4.86
CA SER A 241 -23.28 -35.49 -5.64
C SER A 241 -22.14 -36.49 -5.74
N ARG A 242 -21.50 -36.53 -6.92
CA ARG A 242 -20.30 -37.34 -7.16
C ARG A 242 -19.24 -36.55 -7.92
N ILE A 243 -17.97 -36.83 -7.61
CA ILE A 243 -16.85 -36.26 -8.34
C ILE A 243 -16.75 -36.95 -9.69
N TYR A 244 -16.77 -36.17 -10.77
CA TYR A 244 -16.61 -36.67 -12.13
C TYR A 244 -15.12 -36.69 -12.51
N PRO A 245 -14.58 -37.82 -13.00
CA PRO A 245 -13.16 -37.98 -13.30
C PRO A 245 -12.79 -37.33 -14.65
N LEU A 246 -13.04 -36.02 -14.80
CA LEU A 246 -12.92 -35.27 -16.06
C LEU A 246 -11.62 -35.54 -16.82
N LYS A 247 -10.47 -35.51 -16.13
CA LYS A 247 -9.16 -35.76 -16.76
C LYS A 247 -9.03 -37.16 -17.38
N ASN A 248 -9.62 -38.17 -16.74
CA ASN A 248 -9.60 -39.54 -17.25
C ASN A 248 -10.51 -39.67 -18.48
N GLU A 249 -11.69 -39.05 -18.44
CA GLU A 249 -12.65 -39.06 -19.56
C GLU A 249 -12.11 -38.32 -20.78
N ILE A 250 -11.45 -37.16 -20.59
CA ILE A 250 -10.75 -36.46 -21.68
C ILE A 250 -9.67 -37.35 -22.29
N SER A 251 -8.86 -38.01 -21.45
CA SER A 251 -7.80 -38.91 -21.92
C SER A 251 -8.36 -40.11 -22.69
N SER A 252 -9.53 -40.60 -22.28
CA SER A 252 -10.26 -41.68 -22.95
C SER A 252 -10.82 -41.24 -24.31
N GLY A 253 -11.50 -40.08 -24.35
CA GLY A 253 -12.11 -39.53 -25.57
C GLY A 253 -11.10 -39.10 -26.64
N LEU A 254 -9.85 -38.82 -26.25
CA LEU A 254 -8.75 -38.47 -27.17
C LEU A 254 -7.91 -39.66 -27.63
N PHE A 255 -8.30 -40.90 -27.31
CA PHE A 255 -7.54 -42.09 -27.70
C PHE A 255 -7.64 -42.38 -29.22
N PRO A 256 -6.53 -42.72 -29.92
CA PRO A 256 -5.14 -42.79 -29.44
C PRO A 256 -4.53 -41.41 -29.18
N LEU A 257 -3.95 -41.25 -27.98
CA LEU A 257 -3.50 -39.97 -27.42
C LEU A 257 -2.60 -39.18 -28.38
N GLN A 258 -3.04 -37.97 -28.74
CA GLN A 258 -2.17 -36.97 -29.35
C GLN A 258 -1.21 -36.40 -28.30
N GLN A 259 0.01 -36.02 -28.70
CA GLN A 259 0.99 -35.45 -27.77
C GLN A 259 0.71 -33.95 -27.57
N CYS A 260 0.74 -33.47 -26.32
CA CYS A 260 0.60 -32.03 -26.05
C CYS A 260 1.74 -31.27 -26.79
N PRO A 261 1.42 -30.16 -27.49
CA PRO A 261 2.41 -29.34 -28.19
C PRO A 261 3.56 -28.86 -27.31
N TYR A 262 3.37 -28.71 -26.00
CA TYR A 262 4.41 -28.34 -25.04
C TYR A 262 4.57 -29.39 -23.94
N ARG A 263 5.76 -29.43 -23.33
CA ARG A 263 6.11 -30.38 -22.27
C ARG A 263 5.86 -29.81 -20.88
N TYR A 264 6.21 -28.54 -20.67
CA TYR A 264 6.06 -27.86 -19.39
C TYR A 264 5.61 -26.42 -19.59
N PHE A 265 4.69 -25.99 -18.74
CA PHE A 265 4.36 -24.58 -18.55
C PHE A 265 4.44 -24.29 -17.04
N VAL A 266 5.36 -23.41 -16.66
CA VAL A 266 5.64 -23.08 -15.26
C VAL A 266 5.62 -21.58 -15.11
N HIS A 267 5.06 -21.07 -14.02
CA HIS A 267 4.92 -19.64 -13.77
C HIS A 267 5.10 -19.32 -12.28
N SER A 268 5.39 -18.05 -11.99
CA SER A 268 5.53 -17.55 -10.61
C SER A 268 4.22 -17.03 -10.03
N THR A 269 3.12 -17.04 -10.77
CA THR A 269 1.83 -16.59 -10.26
C THR A 269 1.28 -17.60 -9.25
N VAL A 270 1.36 -17.23 -7.97
CA VAL A 270 0.90 -18.05 -6.83
C VAL A 270 -0.23 -17.39 -6.04
N GLN A 271 -0.47 -16.09 -6.28
CA GLN A 271 -1.53 -15.32 -5.64
C GLN A 271 -2.64 -14.99 -6.64
N ASP A 272 -3.88 -15.07 -6.18
CA ASP A 272 -5.04 -14.54 -6.90
C ASP A 272 -4.95 -13.03 -7.06
N LEU A 273 -4.41 -12.32 -6.05
CA LEU A 273 -4.42 -10.87 -5.98
C LEU A 273 -3.08 -10.32 -5.47
N TYR A 274 -2.45 -9.48 -6.30
CA TYR A 274 -1.30 -8.66 -5.92
C TYR A 274 -1.75 -7.23 -5.64
N LYS A 275 -1.09 -6.55 -4.69
CA LYS A 275 -1.34 -5.15 -4.36
C LYS A 275 -0.18 -4.29 -4.84
N ILE A 276 -0.49 -3.11 -5.38
CA ILE A 276 0.49 -2.16 -5.89
C ILE A 276 0.19 -0.80 -5.27
N ASP A 277 1.09 -0.33 -4.41
CA ASP A 277 1.10 1.07 -3.99
C ASP A 277 2.01 1.93 -4.89
N MET A 278 2.00 3.25 -4.67
CA MET A 278 2.84 4.19 -5.42
C MET A 278 4.33 3.84 -5.31
N GLY A 279 5.01 3.79 -6.46
CA GLY A 279 6.43 3.47 -6.54
C GLY A 279 6.77 1.98 -6.33
N GLU A 280 5.78 1.13 -6.08
CA GLU A 280 5.96 -0.33 -6.00
C GLU A 280 5.75 -1.00 -7.35
N SER A 281 6.32 -2.19 -7.51
CA SER A 281 6.19 -3.00 -8.72
C SER A 281 6.12 -4.48 -8.41
N ILE A 282 5.34 -5.21 -9.21
CA ILE A 282 5.17 -6.66 -9.09
C ILE A 282 5.92 -7.34 -10.23
N HIS A 283 6.75 -8.31 -9.90
CA HIS A 283 7.52 -9.10 -10.85
C HIS A 283 6.94 -10.50 -11.00
N VAL A 284 6.59 -10.86 -12.23
CA VAL A 284 6.05 -12.18 -12.59
C VAL A 284 6.90 -12.79 -13.69
N TRP A 285 7.14 -14.11 -13.63
CA TRP A 285 7.82 -14.82 -14.71
C TRP A 285 7.09 -16.10 -15.11
N ALA A 286 7.34 -16.53 -16.34
CA ALA A 286 6.75 -17.69 -16.96
C ALA A 286 7.76 -18.38 -17.88
N MET A 287 7.70 -19.71 -17.94
CA MET A 287 8.54 -20.55 -18.78
C MET A 287 7.68 -21.58 -19.50
N LEU A 288 7.86 -21.68 -20.82
CA LEU A 288 7.18 -22.64 -21.68
C LEU A 288 8.19 -23.48 -22.45
N VAL A 289 8.12 -24.81 -22.31
CA VAL A 289 9.13 -25.74 -22.84
C VAL A 289 8.54 -26.64 -23.92
N PHE A 290 9.18 -26.70 -25.09
CA PHE A 290 8.77 -27.47 -26.26
C PHE A 290 9.81 -28.53 -26.64
N LEU A 291 9.37 -29.57 -27.35
CA LEU A 291 10.23 -30.64 -27.89
C LEU A 291 10.68 -30.38 -29.34
N ASP A 292 9.97 -29.54 -30.10
CA ASP A 292 10.20 -29.31 -31.52
C ASP A 292 10.35 -27.82 -31.86
N ILE A 293 10.92 -27.53 -33.03
CA ILE A 293 11.33 -26.18 -33.48
C ILE A 293 10.14 -25.32 -33.92
N HIS A 294 8.96 -25.93 -34.14
CA HIS A 294 7.73 -25.21 -34.46
C HIS A 294 7.09 -24.73 -33.16
N SER A 295 7.62 -23.59 -32.70
CA SER A 295 7.50 -23.06 -31.35
C SER A 295 6.21 -22.26 -31.15
N GLY A 296 5.40 -22.66 -30.17
CA GLY A 296 4.48 -21.72 -29.54
C GLY A 296 5.24 -20.66 -28.74
N PHE A 297 4.55 -19.63 -28.29
CA PHE A 297 5.12 -18.56 -27.47
C PHE A 297 4.22 -18.24 -26.28
N LEU A 298 4.75 -17.48 -25.32
CA LEU A 298 4.00 -17.01 -24.17
C LEU A 298 3.26 -15.72 -24.50
N GLN A 299 1.94 -15.78 -24.46
CA GLN A 299 1.07 -14.61 -24.54
C GLN A 299 0.77 -14.09 -23.15
N MET A 300 0.72 -12.76 -23.05
CA MET A 300 0.27 -12.10 -21.83
C MET A 300 -0.63 -10.94 -22.21
N PHE A 301 -1.80 -10.90 -21.61
CA PHE A 301 -2.81 -9.88 -21.84
C PHE A 301 -3.01 -9.11 -20.55
N ASN A 302 -3.10 -7.78 -20.65
CA ASN A 302 -3.30 -6.89 -19.51
C ASN A 302 -4.59 -6.09 -19.75
N HIS A 303 -5.57 -6.30 -18.89
CA HIS A 303 -6.81 -5.55 -18.90
C HIS A 303 -6.64 -4.27 -18.08
N ASN A 304 -7.12 -3.14 -18.60
CA ASN A 304 -6.94 -1.80 -18.01
C ASN A 304 -5.46 -1.37 -17.91
N SER A 305 -4.82 -1.26 -19.09
CA SER A 305 -3.42 -0.82 -19.22
C SER A 305 -3.18 0.68 -18.91
N THR A 306 -4.25 1.44 -18.66
CA THR A 306 -4.18 2.85 -18.21
C THR A 306 -3.87 2.89 -16.71
N LEU A 307 -4.50 2.02 -15.91
CA LEU A 307 -4.26 1.90 -14.47
C LEU A 307 -2.89 1.29 -14.13
N VAL A 308 -2.54 0.19 -14.80
CA VAL A 308 -1.27 -0.54 -14.58
C VAL A 308 -0.46 -0.61 -15.87
N LYS A 309 0.78 -0.12 -15.81
CA LYS A 309 1.77 -0.29 -16.88
C LYS A 309 2.51 -1.59 -16.69
N SER A 310 2.97 -2.17 -17.80
CA SER A 310 3.76 -3.40 -17.79
C SER A 310 4.99 -3.24 -18.67
N ARG A 311 6.11 -3.82 -18.22
CA ARG A 311 7.33 -3.98 -19.01
C ARG A 311 7.65 -5.46 -19.08
N ALA A 312 7.66 -6.02 -20.29
CA ALA A 312 7.96 -7.42 -20.51
C ALA A 312 9.37 -7.58 -21.12
N ASN A 313 10.08 -8.61 -20.69
CA ASN A 313 11.30 -9.10 -21.31
C ASN A 313 11.09 -10.57 -21.68
N SER A 314 11.57 -10.97 -22.86
CA SER A 314 11.44 -12.34 -23.35
C SER A 314 12.81 -12.87 -23.75
N ASP A 315 13.09 -14.10 -23.35
CA ASP A 315 14.35 -14.80 -23.64
C ASP A 315 14.05 -16.21 -24.14
N ILE A 316 14.91 -16.75 -25.01
CA ILE A 316 14.76 -18.09 -25.57
C ILE A 316 16.04 -18.87 -25.31
N GLN A 317 15.90 -20.03 -24.68
CA GLN A 317 17.00 -20.90 -24.31
C GLN A 317 16.92 -22.23 -25.06
N TYR A 318 18.05 -22.66 -25.61
CA TYR A 318 18.18 -23.89 -26.37
C TYR A 318 18.88 -24.96 -25.53
N GLY A 319 18.21 -26.10 -25.35
CA GLY A 319 18.74 -27.28 -24.68
C GLY A 319 18.87 -28.47 -25.65
N ARG A 320 19.40 -29.61 -25.16
CA ARG A 320 19.51 -30.84 -25.96
C ARG A 320 18.12 -31.38 -26.31
N GLY A 321 17.60 -31.00 -27.49
CA GLY A 321 16.30 -31.44 -28.00
C GLY A 321 15.09 -30.77 -27.34
N VAL A 322 15.28 -29.61 -26.71
CA VAL A 322 14.20 -28.80 -26.12
C VAL A 322 14.46 -27.30 -26.32
N ILE A 323 13.39 -26.54 -26.44
CA ILE A 323 13.41 -25.07 -26.51
C ILE A 323 12.58 -24.52 -25.36
N ALA A 324 13.13 -23.60 -24.57
CA ALA A 324 12.44 -22.95 -23.47
C ALA A 324 12.26 -21.46 -23.75
N HIS A 325 11.00 -21.01 -23.76
CA HIS A 325 10.65 -19.59 -23.86
C HIS A 325 10.40 -19.04 -22.46
N ASN A 326 11.19 -18.06 -22.06
CA ASN A 326 11.10 -17.38 -20.78
C ASN A 326 10.52 -15.99 -20.99
N LYS A 327 9.56 -15.61 -20.15
CA LYS A 327 8.98 -14.28 -20.16
C LYS A 327 8.92 -13.75 -18.74
N SER A 328 9.52 -12.59 -18.51
CA SER A 328 9.47 -11.88 -17.23
C SER A 328 8.77 -10.54 -17.43
N VAL A 329 7.81 -10.23 -16.58
CA VAL A 329 7.00 -9.01 -16.67
C VAL A 329 7.05 -8.29 -15.34
N THR A 330 7.23 -6.98 -15.41
CA THR A 330 7.11 -6.08 -14.27
C THR A 330 5.88 -5.20 -14.45
N PHE A 331 4.93 -5.32 -13.53
CA PHE A 331 3.76 -4.46 -13.43
C PHE A 331 4.02 -3.32 -12.46
N TYR A 332 3.64 -2.11 -12.83
CA TYR A 332 3.84 -0.92 -11.99
C TYR A 332 2.80 0.15 -12.31
N HIS A 333 2.49 0.97 -11.30
CA HIS A 333 1.69 2.18 -11.50
C HIS A 333 2.58 3.35 -11.90
N HIS A 334 2.09 4.23 -12.79
CA HIS A 334 2.84 5.41 -13.22
C HIS A 334 1.92 6.62 -13.43
N MET A 335 1.90 7.52 -12.45
CA MET A 335 1.28 8.83 -12.52
C MET A 335 2.10 9.80 -11.68
N ASP A 336 2.18 11.06 -12.09
CA ASP A 336 2.83 12.12 -11.32
C ASP A 336 1.77 13.04 -10.69
N PHE A 337 1.51 12.82 -9.40
CA PHE A 337 0.50 13.56 -8.65
C PHE A 337 0.94 14.99 -8.31
N TYR A 338 2.23 15.33 -8.39
CA TYR A 338 2.70 16.72 -8.20
C TYR A 338 2.12 17.68 -9.25
N ARG A 339 1.94 17.19 -10.48
CA ARG A 339 1.47 17.97 -11.62
C ARG A 339 -0.04 17.90 -11.82
N SER A 340 -0.73 17.16 -10.95
CA SER A 340 -2.18 17.02 -11.06
C SER A 340 -2.88 18.31 -10.62
N PRO A 341 -3.81 18.87 -11.42
CA PRO A 341 -4.57 20.05 -11.02
C PRO A 341 -5.52 19.76 -9.84
N ASN A 342 -5.95 18.51 -9.69
CA ASN A 342 -6.78 18.05 -8.57
C ASN A 342 -6.29 16.68 -8.10
N TYR A 343 -5.51 16.70 -7.02
CA TYR A 343 -4.95 15.50 -6.41
C TYR A 343 -6.02 14.46 -6.07
N THR A 344 -7.11 14.86 -5.42
CA THR A 344 -8.14 13.93 -4.93
C THR A 344 -8.85 13.22 -6.09
N THR A 345 -9.16 13.95 -7.16
CA THR A 345 -9.78 13.34 -8.36
C THR A 345 -8.79 12.43 -9.08
N ALA A 346 -7.55 12.87 -9.28
CA ALA A 346 -6.52 12.04 -9.93
C ALA A 346 -6.23 10.76 -9.14
N LYS A 347 -6.15 10.85 -7.81
CA LYS A 347 -5.96 9.71 -6.92
C LYS A 347 -7.08 8.69 -7.08
N LYS A 348 -8.35 9.12 -7.13
CA LYS A 348 -9.49 8.23 -7.36
C LYS A 348 -9.42 7.53 -8.71
N LEU A 349 -9.08 8.25 -9.78
CA LEU A 349 -8.93 7.68 -11.13
C LEU A 349 -7.72 6.74 -11.26
N ALA A 350 -6.71 6.92 -10.41
CA ALA A 350 -5.49 6.12 -10.37
C ALA A 350 -5.58 4.89 -9.46
N THR A 351 -6.71 4.69 -8.76
CA THR A 351 -6.97 3.51 -7.93
C THR A 351 -7.99 2.60 -8.62
N GLY A 352 -7.81 1.29 -8.47
CA GLY A 352 -8.73 0.34 -9.07
C GLY A 352 -8.17 -1.07 -9.09
N ILE A 353 -8.79 -1.91 -9.92
CA ILE A 353 -8.34 -3.28 -10.11
C ILE A 353 -8.11 -3.51 -11.60
N SER A 354 -6.97 -4.09 -11.92
CA SER A 354 -6.58 -4.58 -13.23
C SER A 354 -6.39 -6.10 -13.14
N CYS A 355 -6.40 -6.79 -14.26
CA CYS A 355 -6.08 -8.21 -14.30
C CYS A 355 -5.13 -8.51 -15.45
N PHE A 356 -4.31 -9.52 -15.27
CA PHE A 356 -3.49 -10.04 -16.34
C PHE A 356 -3.71 -11.53 -16.52
N GLU A 357 -3.64 -11.95 -17.78
CA GLU A 357 -3.70 -13.34 -18.18
C GLU A 357 -2.34 -13.76 -18.75
N LEU A 358 -1.91 -14.96 -18.39
CA LEU A 358 -0.71 -15.59 -18.91
C LEU A 358 -1.06 -16.97 -19.48
N ILE A 359 -0.84 -17.14 -20.79
CA ILE A 359 -1.16 -18.39 -21.48
C ILE A 359 -0.12 -18.78 -22.55
N PRO A 360 0.01 -20.07 -22.85
CA PRO A 360 0.69 -20.53 -24.05
C PRO A 360 -0.12 -20.19 -25.31
N SER A 361 0.55 -19.90 -26.43
CA SER A 361 -0.11 -19.62 -27.71
C SER A 361 -0.81 -20.85 -28.31
N ASN A 362 -0.32 -22.06 -28.00
CA ASN A 362 -0.83 -23.31 -28.55
C ASN A 362 -1.55 -24.09 -27.45
N ILE A 363 -2.85 -23.85 -27.30
CA ILE A 363 -3.71 -24.56 -26.37
C ILE A 363 -4.26 -25.82 -27.03
N ASN A 364 -4.32 -26.92 -26.29
CA ASN A 364 -4.89 -28.19 -26.75
C ASN A 364 -5.62 -28.88 -25.59
N LEU A 365 -6.66 -29.66 -25.89
CA LEU A 365 -7.48 -30.40 -24.93
C LEU A 365 -6.63 -31.30 -24.02
N ILE A 366 -5.58 -31.93 -24.57
CA ILE A 366 -4.72 -32.87 -23.84
C ILE A 366 -3.68 -32.21 -22.94
N CYS A 367 -3.39 -30.93 -23.18
CA CYS A 367 -2.37 -30.23 -22.41
C CYS A 367 -2.85 -29.98 -20.97
N PRO A 368 -1.97 -30.06 -19.97
CA PRO A 368 -2.34 -29.74 -18.61
C PRO A 368 -2.78 -28.27 -18.53
N SER A 369 -3.92 -28.03 -17.89
CA SER A 369 -4.38 -26.67 -17.64
C SER A 369 -3.51 -26.05 -16.54
N PRO A 370 -3.09 -24.78 -16.69
CA PRO A 370 -2.27 -24.11 -15.69
C PRO A 370 -3.00 -24.05 -14.35
N THR A 371 -2.26 -24.08 -13.23
CA THR A 371 -2.87 -23.94 -11.90
C THR A 371 -3.38 -22.52 -11.64
N GLN A 372 -2.83 -21.51 -12.33
CA GLN A 372 -3.28 -20.13 -12.27
C GLN A 372 -3.07 -19.44 -13.63
N ILE A 373 -4.17 -19.17 -14.34
CA ILE A 373 -4.14 -18.48 -15.65
C ILE A 373 -4.29 -16.96 -15.51
N VAL A 374 -5.05 -16.54 -14.50
CA VAL A 374 -5.45 -15.15 -14.27
C VAL A 374 -5.05 -14.74 -12.87
N SER A 375 -4.46 -13.55 -12.76
CA SER A 375 -4.22 -12.89 -11.48
C SER A 375 -4.67 -11.44 -11.55
N TYR A 376 -5.08 -10.93 -10.40
CA TYR A 376 -5.57 -9.57 -10.22
C TYR A 376 -4.49 -8.68 -9.63
N LEU A 377 -4.51 -7.41 -10.04
CA LEU A 377 -3.63 -6.35 -9.56
C LEU A 377 -4.53 -5.26 -8.98
N SER A 378 -4.49 -5.06 -7.66
CA SER A 378 -5.17 -3.95 -7.00
C SER A 378 -4.20 -2.79 -6.83
N VAL A 379 -4.51 -1.68 -7.49
CA VAL A 379 -3.77 -0.42 -7.34
C VAL A 379 -4.49 0.44 -6.30
N GLY A 380 -3.80 0.77 -5.23
CA GLY A 380 -4.36 1.56 -4.14
C GLY A 380 -3.68 1.30 -2.81
N CYS A 381 -4.31 1.76 -1.72
CA CYS A 381 -3.77 1.63 -0.38
C CYS A 381 -3.85 0.17 0.11
N PRO A 382 -2.73 -0.49 0.43
CA PRO A 382 -2.74 -1.82 1.01
C PRO A 382 -3.39 -1.84 2.40
N LYS A 383 -4.21 -2.86 2.66
CA LYS A 383 -4.88 -3.03 3.95
C LYS A 383 -3.86 -3.16 5.09
N GLY A 384 -4.03 -2.35 6.13
CA GLY A 384 -3.17 -2.38 7.32
C GLY A 384 -1.85 -1.63 7.15
N ARG A 385 -1.67 -0.91 6.03
CA ARG A 385 -0.50 -0.07 5.81
C ARG A 385 -0.49 1.10 6.78
N HIS A 386 0.59 1.24 7.55
CA HIS A 386 0.73 2.32 8.53
C HIS A 386 2.20 2.68 8.76
N LEU A 387 2.40 3.81 9.43
CA LEU A 387 3.72 4.30 9.83
C LEU A 387 4.07 3.81 11.23
N VAL A 388 5.35 3.53 11.44
CA VAL A 388 5.93 3.20 12.75
C VAL A 388 7.15 4.10 12.99
N LEU A 389 7.28 4.64 14.20
CA LEU A 389 8.47 5.37 14.61
C LEU A 389 9.57 4.38 14.98
N LYS A 390 10.72 4.46 14.31
CA LYS A 390 11.89 3.65 14.63
C LYS A 390 12.44 4.04 16.00
N ARG A 391 12.53 3.06 16.90
CA ARG A 391 13.10 3.23 18.23
C ARG A 391 14.53 2.68 18.31
N PRO A 392 15.40 3.26 19.16
CA PRO A 392 16.67 2.65 19.49
C PRO A 392 16.47 1.25 20.10
N ALA A 393 17.30 0.28 19.69
CA ALA A 393 17.20 -1.13 20.10
C ALA A 393 17.41 -1.37 21.61
N ALA A 394 17.91 -0.37 22.34
CA ALA A 394 18.13 -0.39 23.78
C ALA A 394 17.16 0.58 24.51
N SER A 395 15.88 0.57 24.13
CA SER A 395 14.88 1.35 24.86
C SER A 395 14.69 0.75 26.26
N GLU A 396 14.95 1.55 27.29
CA GLU A 396 14.66 1.24 28.69
C GLU A 396 13.17 0.85 28.86
N PRO A 397 12.82 0.05 29.87
CA PRO A 397 11.42 -0.22 30.20
C PRO A 397 10.67 1.11 30.34
N CYS A 398 9.50 1.19 29.72
CA CYS A 398 8.73 2.42 29.71
C CYS A 398 8.16 2.70 31.11
N ASP A 399 8.65 3.75 31.75
CA ASP A 399 8.03 4.27 32.95
C ASP A 399 6.62 4.76 32.59
N THR A 400 5.61 4.34 33.37
CA THR A 400 4.23 4.77 33.14
C THR A 400 4.09 6.24 33.47
N VAL A 401 4.02 7.08 32.43
CA VAL A 401 3.65 8.49 32.55
C VAL A 401 2.13 8.58 32.47
N ASP A 402 1.48 9.03 33.55
CA ASP A 402 0.02 9.22 33.57
C ASP A 402 -0.39 10.62 33.06
N THR A 403 0.31 11.66 33.52
CA THR A 403 0.05 13.05 33.14
C THR A 403 1.34 13.84 33.03
N TYR A 404 1.32 14.91 32.24
CA TYR A 404 2.38 15.90 32.16
C TYR A 404 1.81 17.31 32.08
N THR A 405 2.57 18.30 32.54
CA THR A 405 2.13 19.70 32.61
C THR A 405 2.90 20.54 31.61
N ILE A 406 2.20 21.43 30.90
CA ILE A 406 2.76 22.41 29.97
C ILE A 406 2.56 23.80 30.57
N GLY A 407 3.64 24.53 30.79
CA GLY A 407 3.59 25.92 31.26
C GLY A 407 2.88 26.83 30.26
N LYS A 408 2.06 27.76 30.75
CA LYS A 408 1.27 28.70 29.92
C LYS A 408 2.09 29.51 28.90
N GLU A 409 3.36 29.75 29.17
CA GLU A 409 4.28 30.46 28.28
C GLU A 409 4.75 29.62 27.08
N HIS A 410 4.51 28.31 27.07
CA HIS A 410 5.07 27.37 26.08
C HIS A 410 4.05 26.86 25.07
N PHE A 411 2.79 27.28 25.14
CA PHE A 411 1.76 26.89 24.16
C PHE A 411 0.82 28.03 23.80
N LEU A 412 0.17 27.87 22.64
CA LEU A 412 -0.93 28.74 22.18
C LEU A 412 -2.18 27.90 21.95
N HIS A 413 -3.34 28.54 22.09
CA HIS A 413 -4.61 27.96 21.64
C HIS A 413 -4.64 27.87 20.10
N LEU A 414 -5.56 27.04 19.56
CA LEU A 414 -5.75 26.87 18.11
C LEU A 414 -6.05 28.19 17.38
N ASP A 415 -6.69 29.14 18.05
CA ASP A 415 -6.97 30.49 17.55
C ASP A 415 -5.76 31.45 17.64
N GLY A 416 -4.62 30.98 18.14
CA GLY A 416 -3.39 31.74 18.32
C GLY A 416 -3.33 32.57 19.60
N THR A 417 -4.32 32.48 20.49
CA THR A 417 -4.34 33.24 21.75
C THR A 417 -3.47 32.60 22.83
N SER A 418 -2.91 33.44 23.71
CA SER A 418 -2.08 32.99 24.83
C SER A 418 -2.93 32.51 26.02
N PRO A 419 -2.60 31.37 26.62
CA PRO A 419 -3.32 30.81 27.76
C PRO A 419 -3.03 31.56 29.07
N THR A 420 -3.94 31.46 30.04
CA THR A 420 -3.82 32.11 31.35
C THR A 420 -3.29 31.19 32.46
N GLN A 421 -3.39 29.87 32.26
CA GLN A 421 -3.02 28.84 33.22
C GLN A 421 -2.27 27.69 32.52
N ASP A 422 -1.49 26.96 33.31
CA ASP A 422 -0.78 25.77 32.84
C ASP A 422 -1.77 24.67 32.44
N LYS A 423 -1.37 23.88 31.45
CA LYS A 423 -2.20 22.81 30.90
C LYS A 423 -1.72 21.47 31.42
N VAL A 424 -2.57 20.74 32.13
CA VAL A 424 -2.32 19.35 32.51
C VAL A 424 -2.90 18.44 31.43
N VAL A 425 -2.05 17.58 30.86
CA VAL A 425 -2.41 16.67 29.76
C VAL A 425 -2.27 15.23 30.23
N HIS A 426 -3.29 14.41 29.94
CA HIS A 426 -3.25 12.97 30.16
C HIS A 426 -2.48 12.29 29.04
N TYR A 427 -1.57 11.38 29.40
CA TYR A 427 -0.72 10.70 28.44
C TYR A 427 -1.39 9.40 27.95
N ASP A 428 -1.59 9.30 26.64
CA ASP A 428 -2.18 8.11 26.01
C ASP A 428 -1.09 7.13 25.56
N LEU A 429 -0.74 6.19 26.44
CA LEU A 429 0.30 5.18 26.19
C LEU A 429 -0.06 4.24 25.03
N VAL A 430 -1.35 3.94 24.82
CA VAL A 430 -1.78 3.01 23.76
C VAL A 430 -1.57 3.64 22.38
N ARG A 431 -1.92 4.92 22.24
CA ARG A 431 -1.79 5.63 20.97
C ARG A 431 -0.38 6.14 20.68
N LEU A 432 0.29 6.71 21.67
CA LEU A 432 1.60 7.36 21.49
C LEU A 432 2.76 6.37 21.68
N GLY A 433 2.50 5.22 22.29
CA GLY A 433 3.52 4.32 22.77
C GLY A 433 4.43 4.98 23.80
N CYS A 434 5.65 4.50 23.95
CA CYS A 434 6.60 5.05 24.89
C CYS A 434 7.28 6.31 24.33
N PRO A 435 7.46 7.37 25.13
CA PRO A 435 8.18 8.57 24.70
C PRO A 435 9.61 8.25 24.29
N VAL A 436 10.05 8.84 23.18
CA VAL A 436 11.46 8.81 22.78
C VAL A 436 12.23 9.83 23.59
N ARG A 437 13.25 9.38 24.34
CA ARG A 437 14.09 10.27 25.15
C ARG A 437 15.14 10.94 24.27
N VAL A 438 15.20 12.26 24.31
CA VAL A 438 16.13 13.09 23.53
C VAL A 438 16.85 14.05 24.47
N ASP A 439 18.17 14.13 24.38
CA ASP A 439 18.93 15.14 25.10
C ASP A 439 18.61 16.52 24.49
N SER A 440 18.18 17.48 25.30
CA SER A 440 17.79 18.82 24.85
C SER A 440 18.88 19.50 24.02
N SER A 441 20.16 19.20 24.29
CA SER A 441 21.31 19.76 23.55
C SER A 441 21.50 19.20 22.14
N HIS A 442 20.84 18.10 21.80
CA HIS A 442 20.94 17.44 20.51
C HIS A 442 19.69 17.68 19.65
N ASN A 443 19.91 17.85 18.34
CA ASN A 443 18.81 17.90 17.38
C ASN A 443 18.21 16.50 17.20
N PHE A 444 16.92 16.44 16.91
CA PHE A 444 16.18 15.19 16.73
C PHE A 444 15.53 15.11 15.35
N LEU A 445 15.77 14.01 14.64
CA LEU A 445 15.10 13.68 13.39
C LEU A 445 14.32 12.37 13.56
N PRO A 446 12.97 12.40 13.54
CA PRO A 446 12.18 11.18 13.58
C PRO A 446 12.48 10.28 12.37
N GLN A 447 12.85 9.04 12.64
CA GLN A 447 13.04 8.02 11.62
C GLN A 447 11.76 7.20 11.52
N LEU A 448 11.03 7.34 10.41
CA LEU A 448 9.76 6.65 10.18
C LEU A 448 9.98 5.42 9.29
N GLU A 449 9.25 4.36 9.57
CA GLU A 449 9.26 3.09 8.84
C GLU A 449 7.82 2.75 8.41
N LEU A 450 7.67 2.12 7.25
CA LEU A 450 6.38 1.72 6.68
C LEU A 450 6.16 0.22 6.92
N TYR A 451 4.98 -0.12 7.43
CA TYR A 451 4.58 -1.49 7.74
C TYR A 451 3.25 -1.85 7.10
N ASP A 452 3.08 -3.10 6.71
CA ASP A 452 1.81 -3.70 6.29
C ASP A 452 1.39 -4.72 7.36
N GLY A 453 0.54 -4.31 8.30
CA GLY A 453 0.33 -5.09 9.52
C GLY A 453 1.64 -5.20 10.32
N GLU A 454 2.11 -6.41 10.60
CA GLU A 454 3.36 -6.62 11.34
C GLU A 454 4.60 -6.71 10.43
N GLU A 455 4.43 -6.67 9.11
CA GLU A 455 5.53 -6.84 8.15
C GLU A 455 6.17 -5.50 7.81
N PHE A 456 7.49 -5.39 8.03
CA PHE A 456 8.27 -4.23 7.61
C PHE A 456 8.36 -4.17 6.08
N VAL A 457 7.97 -3.03 5.50
CA VAL A 457 8.03 -2.80 4.05
C VAL A 457 9.33 -2.07 3.68
N ARG A 458 9.54 -0.86 4.21
CA ARG A 458 10.70 0.01 3.88
C ARG A 458 10.83 1.20 4.84
N PRO A 459 12.02 1.84 4.95
CA PRO A 459 12.13 3.14 5.62
C PRO A 459 11.41 4.23 4.81
N VAL A 460 10.89 5.25 5.50
CA VAL A 460 10.19 6.37 4.88
C VAL A 460 11.19 7.38 4.34
N THR A 461 11.32 7.42 3.01
CA THR A 461 12.14 8.41 2.30
C THR A 461 11.35 9.61 1.78
N GLY A 462 10.03 9.59 1.90
CA GLY A 462 9.15 10.67 1.48
C GLY A 462 9.24 11.88 2.40
N ASN A 463 8.84 13.05 1.88
CA ASN A 463 8.73 14.26 2.68
C ASN A 463 7.54 14.16 3.62
N PHE A 464 7.75 14.54 4.88
CA PHE A 464 6.71 14.56 5.91
C PHE A 464 6.77 15.85 6.72
N ILE A 465 5.66 16.18 7.36
CA ILE A 465 5.52 17.33 8.24
C ILE A 465 5.23 16.86 9.66
N LEU A 466 5.53 17.71 10.63
CA LEU A 466 5.17 17.51 12.03
C LEU A 466 4.38 18.69 12.55
N TRP A 467 3.45 18.41 13.45
CA TRP A 467 2.82 19.41 14.31
C TRP A 467 2.64 18.86 15.71
N GLU A 468 2.67 19.76 16.70
CA GLU A 468 2.50 19.39 18.11
C GLU A 468 1.02 19.51 18.48
N GLU A 469 0.46 18.45 19.08
CA GLU A 469 -0.98 18.31 19.31
C GLU A 469 -1.51 19.23 20.41
N GLN A 470 -0.67 19.62 21.37
CA GLN A 470 -1.06 20.45 22.50
C GLN A 470 -0.91 21.94 22.24
N GLY A 471 -0.42 22.33 21.05
CA GLY A 471 -0.21 23.71 20.64
C GLY A 471 1.10 24.31 21.14
N ARG A 472 2.08 23.48 21.51
CA ARG A 472 3.39 23.95 21.97
C ARG A 472 4.12 24.73 20.88
N THR A 473 4.83 25.78 21.28
CA THR A 473 5.53 26.70 20.37
C THR A 473 7.02 26.86 20.68
N ASP A 474 7.50 26.13 21.68
CA ASP A 474 8.85 26.25 22.23
C ASP A 474 9.90 25.35 21.53
N TYR A 475 9.52 24.65 20.46
CA TYR A 475 10.45 23.91 19.58
C TYR A 475 10.70 24.66 18.26
N SER A 476 11.80 24.36 17.60
CA SER A 476 12.16 24.97 16.31
C SER A 476 12.81 23.96 15.35
N TYR A 477 13.18 24.43 14.16
CA TYR A 477 13.88 23.65 13.15
C TYR A 477 15.28 24.22 12.96
N ASN A 478 16.29 23.36 12.95
CA ASN A 478 17.69 23.77 12.90
C ASN A 478 18.15 24.34 11.54
N ALA A 479 17.45 24.02 10.46
CA ALA A 479 17.85 24.35 9.09
C ALA A 479 16.93 25.41 8.46
N THR A 480 17.52 26.30 7.66
CA THR A 480 16.78 27.27 6.85
C THR A 480 16.42 26.71 5.48
N MET A 481 15.44 27.31 4.80
CA MET A 481 15.08 26.94 3.42
C MET A 481 16.28 27.03 2.47
N LYS A 482 17.18 28.01 2.68
CA LYS A 482 18.42 28.15 1.91
C LYS A 482 19.38 26.99 2.15
N GLN A 483 19.56 26.54 3.40
CA GLN A 483 20.42 25.40 3.73
C GLN A 483 19.83 24.09 3.21
N ALA A 484 18.51 23.97 3.17
CA ALA A 484 17.81 22.85 2.55
C ALA A 484 17.94 22.81 1.02
N GLY A 485 18.42 23.89 0.38
CA GLY A 485 18.59 23.98 -1.07
C GLY A 485 17.32 24.37 -1.82
N CYS A 486 16.36 25.00 -1.16
CA CYS A 486 15.12 25.43 -1.81
C CYS A 486 15.38 26.47 -2.91
N HIS A 487 14.77 26.25 -4.07
CA HIS A 487 14.76 27.20 -5.18
C HIS A 487 13.65 28.24 -5.04
N LYS A 488 12.57 27.94 -4.29
CA LYS A 488 11.47 28.86 -3.93
C LYS A 488 11.13 28.79 -2.44
N VAL A 489 10.35 29.75 -1.95
CA VAL A 489 9.90 29.74 -0.55
C VAL A 489 9.06 28.48 -0.31
N ALA A 490 9.48 27.66 0.65
CA ALA A 490 8.73 26.47 1.04
C ALA A 490 7.48 26.84 1.86
N GLN A 491 6.46 25.99 1.79
CA GLN A 491 5.27 26.15 2.64
C GLN A 491 5.63 26.01 4.12
N THR A 492 4.89 26.71 4.96
CA THR A 492 5.01 26.72 6.42
C THR A 492 3.63 26.63 7.06
N TRP A 493 3.54 26.13 8.29
CA TRP A 493 2.29 26.05 9.03
C TRP A 493 1.56 27.38 9.15
N SER A 494 2.30 28.49 9.32
CA SER A 494 1.71 29.83 9.34
C SER A 494 1.01 30.17 8.03
N GLN A 495 1.62 29.87 6.88
CA GLN A 495 1.02 30.15 5.58
C GLN A 495 -0.21 29.26 5.33
N ILE A 496 -0.10 27.96 5.65
CA ILE A 496 -1.21 27.02 5.47
C ILE A 496 -2.44 27.46 6.29
N ARG A 497 -2.22 27.90 7.54
CA ARG A 497 -3.30 28.42 8.39
C ARG A 497 -3.95 29.66 7.77
N ASP A 498 -3.14 30.59 7.27
CA ASP A 498 -3.65 31.83 6.66
C ASP A 498 -4.42 31.55 5.36
N GLU A 499 -4.01 30.53 4.59
CA GLU A 499 -4.67 30.11 3.35
C GLU A 499 -5.99 29.35 3.57
N GLN A 500 -6.09 28.55 4.64
CA GLN A 500 -7.27 27.70 4.88
C GLN A 500 -8.29 28.25 5.88
N GLY A 501 -7.94 29.29 6.63
CA GLY A 501 -8.83 29.89 7.62
C GLY A 501 -8.93 29.06 8.91
N MET A 502 -10.11 29.02 9.53
CA MET A 502 -10.30 28.38 10.84
C MET A 502 -10.28 26.84 10.70
N LEU A 503 -9.18 26.22 11.14
CA LEU A 503 -9.01 24.77 11.15
C LEU A 503 -9.58 24.15 12.45
N THR A 504 -10.24 23.00 12.35
CA THR A 504 -10.71 22.22 13.51
C THR A 504 -9.63 21.26 14.04
N ASP A 505 -8.73 20.81 13.16
CA ASP A 505 -7.50 20.06 13.45
C ASP A 505 -6.41 20.56 12.50
N TRP A 506 -5.19 20.78 13.03
CA TRP A 506 -4.01 21.11 12.24
C TRP A 506 -3.74 20.06 11.14
N GLY A 507 -4.07 18.80 11.41
CA GLY A 507 -3.96 17.71 10.43
C GLY A 507 -4.81 17.93 9.17
N GLN A 508 -5.91 18.69 9.20
CA GLN A 508 -6.70 18.96 7.99
C GLN A 508 -6.07 20.03 7.10
N GLY A 509 -5.15 20.82 7.66
CA GLY A 509 -4.49 21.94 7.04
C GLY A 509 -3.57 21.56 5.88
N TRP A 510 -2.73 20.56 6.11
CA TRP A 510 -1.58 20.29 5.24
C TRP A 510 -1.46 18.80 4.96
N GLY A 511 -1.39 18.46 3.67
CA GLY A 511 -1.27 17.08 3.22
C GLY A 511 -0.83 16.98 1.77
N PRO A 512 -0.86 15.77 1.21
CA PRO A 512 -0.49 15.52 -0.19
C PRO A 512 -1.27 16.36 -1.21
N TRP A 513 -2.51 16.75 -0.91
CA TRP A 513 -3.38 17.48 -1.84
C TRP A 513 -2.99 18.95 -2.07
N ASN A 514 -2.21 19.55 -1.16
CA ASN A 514 -1.80 20.95 -1.26
C ASN A 514 -0.28 21.14 -1.10
N TYR A 515 0.49 20.06 -1.01
CA TYR A 515 1.95 20.11 -0.91
C TYR A 515 2.59 20.61 -2.20
N ARG A 516 3.53 21.55 -2.08
CA ARG A 516 4.32 22.11 -3.19
C ARG A 516 5.80 22.00 -2.86
N SER A 517 6.52 21.25 -3.68
CA SER A 517 7.97 21.10 -3.54
C SER A 517 8.67 22.45 -3.73
N CYS A 518 9.56 22.84 -2.82
CA CYS A 518 10.37 24.05 -2.95
C CYS A 518 11.53 23.91 -3.95
N PHE A 519 11.74 22.72 -4.52
CA PHE A 519 12.87 22.39 -5.38
C PHE A 519 12.58 22.56 -6.87
N GLU A 520 11.35 22.85 -7.25
CA GLU A 520 11.03 23.14 -8.65
C GLU A 520 11.58 24.51 -9.06
N GLU A 521 12.22 24.57 -10.23
CA GLU A 521 12.76 25.81 -10.78
C GLU A 521 11.66 26.83 -11.05
N THR A 522 11.92 28.09 -10.70
CA THR A 522 11.04 29.21 -11.01
C THR A 522 11.81 30.33 -11.68
N ASN A 523 11.22 30.93 -12.72
CA ASN A 523 11.78 32.10 -13.41
C ASN A 523 11.66 33.42 -12.62
N THR A 524 11.14 33.38 -11.40
CA THR A 524 10.89 34.55 -10.56
C THR A 524 12.04 34.79 -9.59
N VAL A 525 12.52 36.03 -9.52
CA VAL A 525 13.51 36.46 -8.52
C VAL A 525 12.88 36.41 -7.14
N ILE A 526 13.39 35.52 -6.29
CA ILE A 526 12.92 35.37 -4.91
C ILE A 526 13.80 36.21 -3.99
N ASP A 527 13.16 36.92 -3.06
CA ASP A 527 13.88 37.62 -2.01
C ASP A 527 14.65 36.60 -1.14
N SER A 528 15.97 36.69 -1.19
CA SER A 528 16.89 35.85 -0.42
C SER A 528 16.64 35.89 1.09
N SER A 529 16.00 36.96 1.61
CA SER A 529 15.63 37.09 3.01
C SER A 529 14.57 36.05 3.43
N LEU A 530 13.64 35.71 2.53
CA LEU A 530 12.59 34.73 2.80
C LEU A 530 13.13 33.30 2.89
N LEU A 531 14.25 33.03 2.21
CA LEU A 531 14.93 31.73 2.27
C LEU A 531 15.69 31.51 3.59
N GLN A 532 15.82 32.53 4.45
CA GLN A 532 16.39 32.38 5.79
C GLN A 532 15.39 31.87 6.83
N ARG A 533 14.11 31.75 6.48
CA ARG A 533 13.10 31.18 7.37
C ARG A 533 13.38 29.68 7.63
N PRO A 534 12.94 29.14 8.78
CA PRO A 534 13.10 27.72 9.09
C PRO A 534 12.41 26.83 8.06
N TYR A 535 13.06 25.72 7.69
CA TYR A 535 12.51 24.71 6.79
C TYR A 535 11.76 23.65 7.60
N GLN A 536 10.42 23.65 7.52
CA GLN A 536 9.55 22.84 8.39
C GLN A 536 9.21 21.45 7.82
N ILE A 537 9.74 21.11 6.65
CA ILE A 537 9.52 19.81 6.01
C ILE A 537 10.71 18.90 6.36
N LEU A 538 10.40 17.69 6.78
CA LEU A 538 11.37 16.69 7.21
C LEU A 538 11.45 15.55 6.21
N ASN A 539 12.61 14.92 6.17
CA ASN A 539 12.90 13.74 5.37
C ASN A 539 13.96 12.91 6.11
N SER A 540 13.91 11.58 6.02
CA SER A 540 14.93 10.67 6.57
C SER A 540 16.38 11.05 6.26
N THR A 541 16.65 11.63 5.08
CA THR A 541 17.97 12.07 4.65
C THR A 541 18.12 13.60 4.61
N GLY A 542 17.15 14.32 5.17
CA GLY A 542 17.09 15.78 5.14
C GLY A 542 18.05 16.46 6.12
N VAL A 543 18.31 17.74 5.87
CA VAL A 543 19.13 18.59 6.75
C VAL A 543 18.33 19.26 7.87
N SER A 544 17.00 19.27 7.78
CA SER A 544 16.12 19.86 8.81
C SER A 544 15.76 18.84 9.88
N TRP A 545 16.00 19.23 11.13
CA TRP A 545 15.87 18.45 12.34
C TRP A 545 15.15 19.32 13.37
N LEU A 546 14.44 18.69 14.30
CA LEU A 546 13.83 19.38 15.43
C LEU A 546 14.90 19.81 16.42
N GLN A 547 14.73 21.02 16.96
CA GLN A 547 15.56 21.59 18.01
C GLN A 547 14.68 21.96 19.20
N PHE A 548 15.09 21.53 20.38
CA PHE A 548 14.38 21.73 21.64
C PHE A 548 15.05 22.81 22.50
N PRO A 549 14.32 23.43 23.44
CA PRO A 549 14.90 24.41 24.35
C PRO A 549 15.76 23.72 25.42
N ASN A 550 16.93 24.30 25.71
CA ASN A 550 17.85 23.79 26.74
C ASN A 550 17.54 24.29 28.16
N THR A 551 16.43 24.99 28.35
CA THR A 551 16.10 25.67 29.61
C THR A 551 15.24 24.84 30.55
N HIS A 552 14.52 23.84 30.03
CA HIS A 552 13.63 22.99 30.81
C HIS A 552 13.43 21.63 30.12
N ASP A 553 13.18 20.60 30.93
CA ASP A 553 12.81 19.28 30.45
C ASP A 553 11.31 19.25 30.15
N SER A 554 10.90 18.61 29.06
CA SER A 554 9.53 18.71 28.54
C SER A 554 9.07 17.45 27.83
N MET A 555 7.75 17.28 27.79
CA MET A 555 7.07 16.28 26.97
C MET A 555 6.39 16.96 25.78
N TYR A 556 6.62 16.41 24.58
CA TYR A 556 6.02 16.86 23.33
C TYR A 556 5.24 15.72 22.70
N THR A 557 4.04 15.99 22.18
CA THR A 557 3.25 15.01 21.44
C THR A 557 3.10 15.45 19.99
N PHE A 558 3.80 14.76 19.11
CA PHE A 558 3.82 15.10 17.69
C PHE A 558 2.89 14.18 16.90
N ARG A 559 2.23 14.75 15.89
CA ARG A 559 1.75 13.99 14.74
C ARG A 559 2.64 14.22 13.55
N ALA A 560 2.90 13.14 12.82
CA ALA A 560 3.59 13.16 11.56
C ALA A 560 2.69 12.70 10.43
N ARG A 561 2.76 13.37 9.29
CA ARG A 561 2.05 12.96 8.08
C ARG A 561 2.96 13.07 6.86
N ILE A 562 2.89 12.06 5.99
CA ILE A 562 3.53 12.11 4.68
C ILE A 562 2.81 13.13 3.79
N VAL A 563 3.56 14.08 3.23
CA VAL A 563 3.02 15.12 2.33
C VAL A 563 3.43 14.92 0.87
N ASP A 564 4.34 13.98 0.61
CA ASP A 564 4.75 13.63 -0.75
C ASP A 564 3.58 12.98 -1.53
N PRO A 565 3.05 13.62 -2.59
CA PRO A 565 1.90 13.15 -3.36
C PRO A 565 2.15 11.84 -4.10
N ASN A 566 3.40 11.47 -4.36
CA ASN A 566 3.78 10.26 -5.10
C ASN A 566 4.25 9.12 -4.17
N TYR A 567 4.13 9.27 -2.85
CA TYR A 567 4.69 8.30 -1.92
C TYR A 567 3.79 7.08 -1.64
N SER A 568 2.48 7.30 -1.45
CA SER A 568 1.52 6.24 -1.16
C SER A 568 0.08 6.68 -1.43
N PHE A 569 -0.76 5.72 -1.82
CA PHE A 569 -2.22 5.88 -1.86
C PHE A 569 -2.86 5.91 -0.47
N CYS A 570 -2.15 5.50 0.59
CA CYS A 570 -2.64 5.57 1.96
C CYS A 570 -2.54 6.99 2.52
N ASP A 571 -3.44 7.34 3.43
CA ASP A 571 -3.28 8.53 4.27
C ASP A 571 -2.39 8.15 5.46
N LEU A 572 -1.09 8.41 5.32
CA LEU A 572 -0.07 7.93 6.23
C LEU A 572 0.20 8.96 7.32
N GLU A 573 -0.31 8.66 8.51
CA GLU A 573 -0.17 9.48 9.72
C GLU A 573 0.23 8.62 10.92
N ILE A 574 1.03 9.19 11.83
CA ILE A 574 1.40 8.58 13.12
C ILE A 574 1.45 9.64 14.20
N SER A 575 1.12 9.26 15.43
CA SER A 575 1.35 10.06 16.62
C SER A 575 2.42 9.43 17.49
N PHE A 576 3.33 10.24 18.03
CA PHE A 576 4.35 9.78 18.95
C PHE A 576 4.75 10.86 19.94
N ALA A 577 5.33 10.46 21.07
CA ALA A 577 5.81 11.38 22.08
C ALA A 577 7.35 11.47 22.11
N VAL A 578 7.84 12.65 22.47
CA VAL A 578 9.27 12.92 22.71
C VAL A 578 9.41 13.53 24.09
N GLN A 579 10.31 12.98 24.89
CA GLN A 579 10.66 13.49 26.20
C GLN A 579 12.07 14.07 26.14
N THR A 580 12.21 15.37 26.37
CA THR A 580 13.50 16.03 26.45
C THR A 580 14.09 15.91 27.85
N TYR A 581 15.41 15.78 27.95
CA TYR A 581 16.12 15.71 29.22
C TYR A 581 17.47 16.44 29.15
N GLY A 582 18.03 16.77 30.32
CA GLY A 582 19.36 17.37 30.41
C GLY A 582 19.36 18.89 30.22
N ALA A 583 18.20 19.54 30.39
CA ALA A 583 18.12 20.99 30.41
C ALA A 583 19.00 21.59 31.53
N GLN A 584 19.74 22.64 31.18
CA GLN A 584 20.59 23.35 32.12
C GLN A 584 19.73 24.30 32.96
N HIS A 585 19.53 23.94 34.23
CA HIS A 585 18.79 24.79 35.16
C HIS A 585 19.72 25.89 35.69
N PRO A 586 19.35 27.18 35.58
CA PRO A 586 20.18 28.28 36.09
C PRO A 586 20.43 28.21 37.60
N GLU A 587 19.57 27.51 38.33
CA GLU A 587 19.71 27.27 39.77
C GLU A 587 20.94 26.40 40.09
N ASP A 588 21.30 25.44 39.24
CA ASP A 588 22.48 24.59 39.44
C ASP A 588 23.77 25.40 39.40
N LEU A 589 23.86 26.39 38.50
CA LEU A 589 25.03 27.25 38.40
C LEU A 589 25.16 28.16 39.63
N THR A 590 24.03 28.65 40.15
CA THR A 590 23.98 29.53 41.32
C THR A 590 24.35 28.77 42.60
N VAL A 591 23.79 27.57 42.79
CA VAL A 591 24.11 26.68 43.91
C VAL A 591 25.57 26.25 43.85
N THR A 592 26.08 25.90 42.66
CA THR A 592 27.50 25.55 42.45
C THR A 592 28.42 26.73 42.79
N MET A 593 28.09 27.95 42.35
CA MET A 593 28.89 29.14 42.69
C MET A 593 28.88 29.44 44.20
N ILE A 594 27.73 29.30 44.87
CA ILE A 594 27.62 29.52 46.32
C ILE A 594 28.42 28.47 47.10
N THR A 595 28.31 27.19 46.74
CA THR A 595 29.07 26.11 47.40
C THR A 595 30.57 26.24 47.18
N VAL A 596 31.03 26.45 45.93
CA VAL A 596 32.46 26.62 45.64
C VAL A 596 33.01 27.89 46.32
N GLY A 597 32.26 29.00 46.27
CA GLY A 597 32.61 30.22 46.98
C GLY A 597 32.68 30.04 48.50
N GLY A 598 31.73 29.30 49.07
CA GLY A 598 31.69 28.96 50.50
C GLY A 598 32.88 28.10 50.94
N ILE A 599 33.25 27.09 50.15
CA ILE A 599 34.41 26.23 50.42
C ILE A 599 35.71 27.05 50.35
N MET A 600 35.88 27.87 49.32
CA MET A 600 37.06 28.74 49.19
C MET A 600 37.17 29.73 50.35
N GLY A 601 36.04 30.31 50.78
CA GLY A 601 35.97 31.19 51.95
C GLY A 601 36.36 30.47 53.25
N ALA A 602 35.87 29.25 53.46
CA ALA A 602 36.20 28.45 54.64
C ALA A 602 37.68 28.08 54.70
N VAL A 603 38.29 27.73 53.56
CA VAL A 603 39.74 27.46 53.46
C VAL A 603 40.56 28.71 53.78
N LEU A 604 40.18 29.88 53.24
CA LEU A 604 40.83 31.16 53.53
C LEU A 604 40.73 31.53 55.01
N LEU A 605 39.56 31.35 55.63
CA LEU A 605 39.37 31.58 57.06
C LEU A 605 40.17 30.60 57.92
N GLY A 606 40.27 29.33 57.51
CA GLY A 606 41.12 28.34 58.15
C GLY A 606 42.60 28.69 58.09
N LEU A 607 43.08 29.15 56.93
CA LEU A 607 44.46 29.62 56.75
C LEU A 607 44.77 30.88 57.57
N LEU A 608 43.84 31.85 57.61
CA LEU A 608 43.97 33.06 58.43
C LEU A 608 43.96 32.71 59.93
N GLY A 609 43.05 31.85 60.37
CA GLY A 609 42.99 31.36 61.75
C GLY A 609 44.29 30.65 62.16
N SER A 610 44.80 29.77 61.30
CA SER A 610 46.10 29.09 61.49
C SER A 610 47.25 30.09 61.60
N TYR A 611 47.29 31.11 60.74
CA TYR A 611 48.29 32.18 60.79
C TYR A 611 48.27 32.95 62.12
N PHE A 612 47.08 33.30 62.64
CA PHE A 612 46.96 33.99 63.93
C PHE A 612 47.36 33.12 65.12
N VAL A 613 47.02 31.81 65.09
CA VAL A 613 47.46 30.85 66.12
C VAL A 613 48.98 30.69 66.10
N TYR A 614 49.58 30.53 64.92
CA TYR A 614 51.03 30.48 64.73
C TYR A 614 51.73 31.75 65.25
N ARG A 615 51.18 32.94 64.94
CA ARG A 615 51.70 34.23 65.42
C ARG A 615 51.62 34.36 66.94
N LYS A 616 50.57 33.81 67.57
CA LYS A 616 50.41 33.82 69.04
C LYS A 616 51.42 32.89 69.73
N GLN A 617 51.67 31.70 69.19
CA GLN A 617 52.68 30.78 69.73
C GLN A 617 54.10 31.33 69.57
N THR A 618 54.42 31.96 68.43
CA THR A 618 55.74 32.57 68.20
C THR A 618 55.97 33.81 69.09
N SER A 619 54.95 34.61 69.42
CA SER A 619 55.10 35.70 70.38
C SER A 619 55.33 35.22 71.82
N GLN A 620 54.69 34.12 72.22
CA GLN A 620 54.93 33.47 73.51
C GLN A 620 56.34 32.89 73.61
N ALA A 621 56.87 32.28 72.55
CA ALA A 621 58.24 31.79 72.49
C ALA A 621 59.29 32.93 72.59
N PHE A 622 58.98 34.12 72.07
CA PHE A 622 59.84 35.30 72.20
C PHE A 622 59.88 35.86 73.63
N ALA A 623 58.74 35.84 74.35
CA ALA A 623 58.66 36.29 75.74
C ALA A 623 59.48 35.38 76.69
N THR A 624 59.48 34.06 76.47
CA THR A 624 60.25 33.11 77.28
C THR A 624 61.75 33.25 77.07
N ARG A 625 62.21 33.52 75.83
CA ARG A 625 63.63 33.83 75.55
C ARG A 625 64.09 35.13 76.21
N MET A 626 63.22 36.13 76.33
CA MET A 626 63.56 37.42 76.95
C MET A 626 63.68 37.35 78.49
N MET A 627 62.95 36.43 79.15
CA MET A 627 63.17 36.13 80.58
C MET A 627 64.51 35.42 80.84
N LEU A 628 64.92 34.52 79.94
CA LEU A 628 66.18 33.78 80.08
C LEU A 628 67.42 34.69 79.93
N VAL A 629 67.34 35.71 79.06
CA VAL A 629 68.39 36.74 78.91
C VAL A 629 68.47 37.67 80.13
N LYS A 630 67.35 37.94 80.83
CA LYS A 630 67.36 38.75 82.07
C LYS A 630 67.96 38.02 83.27
N MET A 631 67.97 36.69 83.30
CA MET A 631 68.65 35.94 84.37
C MET A 631 70.17 35.89 84.17
N LEU A 632 70.64 35.83 82.91
CA LEU A 632 72.08 35.80 82.60
C LEU A 632 72.78 37.18 82.75
N HIS A 633 72.03 38.28 82.89
CA HIS A 633 72.60 39.63 83.02
C HIS A 633 72.76 40.12 84.47
N LYS A 634 72.45 39.28 85.48
CA LYS A 634 72.58 39.64 86.91
C LYS A 634 73.90 39.19 87.56
N GLU A 635 74.74 38.43 86.85
CA GLU A 635 75.92 37.79 87.43
C GLU A 635 77.29 38.36 86.99
N ASP A 636 77.34 39.36 86.10
CA ASP A 636 78.59 39.72 85.41
C ASP A 636 79.02 41.20 85.55
N HIS A 637 78.63 41.87 86.64
CA HIS A 637 79.16 43.18 87.04
C HIS A 637 80.17 43.06 88.19
N SER A 638 81.27 42.35 87.96
CA SER A 638 82.52 42.58 88.70
C SER A 638 83.72 42.23 87.83
N HIS A 639 84.60 43.21 87.65
CA HIS A 639 85.92 43.16 87.00
C HIS A 639 86.04 43.58 85.52
N GLN A 640 86.13 44.90 85.38
CA GLN A 640 87.03 45.65 84.49
C GLN A 640 88.47 45.07 84.42
N ARG A 641 89.12 45.02 83.24
CA ARG A 641 90.11 46.02 82.73
C ARG A 641 90.96 45.49 81.55
N GLU A 642 91.27 46.43 80.66
CA GLU A 642 92.49 46.60 79.83
C GLU A 642 92.74 45.78 78.53
N SER A 643 92.82 46.55 77.43
CA SER A 643 93.35 46.34 76.07
C SER A 643 94.87 45.95 76.05
N PRO A 644 95.61 45.75 74.91
CA PRO A 644 95.31 46.07 73.49
C PRO A 644 95.85 45.14 72.35
N VAL A 645 95.16 45.15 71.17
CA VAL A 645 95.71 45.26 69.76
C VAL A 645 96.58 44.09 69.20
N PRO A 646 96.77 43.89 67.86
CA PRO A 646 95.88 43.52 66.74
C PRO A 646 96.36 42.25 65.94
N LYS A 647 95.60 41.75 64.94
CA LYS A 647 96.08 41.40 63.55
C LYS A 647 95.16 40.43 62.75
N LYS A 648 94.94 40.86 61.50
CA LYS A 648 94.71 40.14 60.21
C LYS A 648 94.72 38.59 60.17
N ARG A 649 93.74 38.01 59.45
CA ARG A 649 93.85 37.16 58.22
C ARG A 649 92.47 36.56 57.90
N THR A 650 91.84 36.90 56.76
CA THR A 650 91.79 36.20 55.45
C THR A 650 91.19 34.79 55.44
N SER A 651 90.36 34.57 54.40
CA SER A 651 89.95 33.29 53.78
C SER A 651 88.81 32.56 54.52
N VAL A 652 87.87 31.83 53.91
CA VAL A 652 87.64 31.38 52.53
C VAL A 652 86.20 30.79 52.45
N LEU A 653 85.67 30.71 51.22
CA LEU A 653 84.57 29.91 50.66
C LEU A 653 83.61 29.11 51.55
N GLY A 654 82.36 29.00 51.09
CA GLY A 654 81.50 27.86 51.40
C GLY A 654 80.02 28.01 51.04
N ASP A 655 79.76 28.20 49.75
CA ASP A 655 78.77 27.49 48.92
C ASP A 655 77.57 26.70 49.52
N ILE A 656 76.48 26.77 48.74
CA ILE A 656 75.40 25.80 48.50
C ILE A 656 74.19 25.82 49.44
N TRP A 657 73.06 26.28 48.87
CA TRP A 657 71.73 25.74 49.13
C TRP A 657 71.07 25.37 47.80
N SER A 658 70.72 24.10 47.69
CA SER A 658 69.63 23.53 46.89
C SER A 658 68.28 23.94 47.42
#